data_AF-A0A370GU33-F1
#
_entry.id   AF-A0A370GU33-F1
#
_cell.length_a   1.000
_cell.length_b   1.000
_cell.length_c   1.000
_cell.angle_alpha   90.00
_cell.angle_beta   90.00
_cell.angle_gamma   90.00
#
_symmetry.space_group_name_H-M   'P 1'
#
loop_
_entity.id
_entity.type
_entity.pdbx_description
1 polymer ?
#
loop_
_entity_poly.entity_id
_entity_poly.type
_entity_poly.pdbx_seq_one_letter_code
_entity_poly.pdbx_strand_id
1 'polypeptide(L)'
;MRLTTLLTHAISQISNTINTLHRQHNVLDENEANARHALLYINTCLPFYKENKSSLPNNEFDLLIETIMCLPHNSKILEEMVYLLIIVNDILQERTPSEKRFQTISSVIEKLPDSIFENIKIDRTSKTANYIKSKLNKPIELIDPAAVKKENVVVMLKGVEEYNGEENFEAVDKLLDSNALPSSEQISLLVKLIDDYALGKFQETELTTILHALYSNNKDKDEFTKNFLKAYQISYDGFYRKSNGKNVLLKGIAIIFPILDKHLTPGQLLEFLSEINFDLKDPQASENDNAYYYYFNIIKLFKGEKNTGELYDYNGRVLSQIIYEEYGRLHSIMQILSRDTLSGIELSKSPVLALLPPHIQSDISEQKRSVQVEFEKFITLFVQVNQNASKHQQRNISLFFFKHYDVIRQLLCIMGSESIYYMRNHLAGTVLNLERTLEFLPRLPEELLQPLAQYFNQCGVTTKKHPEQIDAFKTCIIALKTLINLQAHKEELETNFSSMSDYYLSIAKGKTPQEFLNALAKILLSFILQKNNIDLTDKVISEIFKRIKPTQFAQLAAASQHMAQDEYRDVYLNLLQLDLIGGNIDAFLHDTHQQNDLGQKLAHHNERIRTKLIAQSISPKTALHYDKNLCVIVQPANITSQVNKGNLIVVLWTYLTQLKKETDKLLAKAKMTDVKNTQRLAAIAAAIEMLQKSIKQNQLNPTFEIVNALTTGNAQALIEKIIRNIDALIAHNAETSSVFNEFAQHTKDQCEIIKQTKNQPTNKIDLSYFRVEQWSKEKFATFFLGDEVGCCLATTNSQFQAMVQRRMDDAMLFHVAIDQITGRPAALIWLYLAETADKDIVLIANFFEVNTKYAVNDSLRLALLNALLLFTQKYCEANPNIKGFYMNQLSYGWNIKDIRHYPLTELVIADKLGGPFIPDIDAEQIDMEDLDTCKQIQELTKQKYYLVSLNQNQFHKFDSAILASDIKPEMIDKDMLIQNAVFLIAKYETKLDKVMQLIIDKHRLELAPFYQASLERDANFINDVNFALQNSLDFESANDPTKEKNLSGKSNMDSLGFFSSPKFTKEENYLIAHRHDNEQAQHQYDKRFGLIIRKS
;
A
#
# COMPACT_ATOMS: atom_id res chain seq x y z
N MET A 1 18.54 -23.55 -16.74
CA MET A 1 17.97 -22.24 -17.16
C MET A 1 16.78 -22.33 -18.13
N ARG A 2 16.52 -23.46 -18.82
CA ARG A 2 15.32 -23.64 -19.70
C ARG A 2 13.96 -23.67 -18.98
N LEU A 3 13.94 -24.07 -17.69
CA LEU A 3 12.70 -24.30 -16.93
C LEU A 3 12.00 -23.00 -16.50
N THR A 4 12.77 -22.00 -16.07
CA THR A 4 12.23 -20.78 -15.45
C THR A 4 11.53 -19.90 -16.47
N THR A 5 12.01 -19.84 -17.71
CA THR A 5 11.45 -18.97 -18.77
C THR A 5 10.13 -19.50 -19.32
N LEU A 6 10.00 -20.82 -19.52
CA LEU A 6 8.74 -21.47 -19.90
C LEU A 6 7.69 -21.34 -18.80
N LEU A 7 8.10 -21.55 -17.54
CA LEU A 7 7.22 -21.34 -16.39
C LEU A 7 6.83 -19.87 -16.23
N THR A 8 7.76 -18.93 -16.46
CA THR A 8 7.50 -17.48 -16.36
C THR A 8 6.59 -17.00 -17.49
N HIS A 9 6.73 -17.54 -18.71
CA HIS A 9 5.84 -17.24 -19.82
C HIS A 9 4.45 -17.82 -19.59
N ALA A 10 4.35 -19.08 -19.14
CA ALA A 10 3.08 -19.70 -18.75
C ALA A 10 2.42 -18.89 -17.62
N ILE A 11 3.16 -18.51 -16.58
CA ILE A 11 2.67 -17.69 -15.46
C ILE A 11 2.23 -16.30 -15.94
N SER A 12 2.94 -15.69 -16.89
CA SER A 12 2.59 -14.38 -17.47
C SER A 12 1.33 -14.45 -18.33
N GLN A 13 1.18 -15.51 -19.13
CA GLN A 13 -0.04 -15.76 -19.92
C GLN A 13 -1.21 -16.10 -19.00
N ILE A 14 -0.99 -16.91 -17.98
CA ILE A 14 -1.95 -17.18 -16.90
C ILE A 14 -2.36 -15.87 -16.23
N SER A 15 -1.42 -14.99 -15.89
CA SER A 15 -1.73 -13.70 -15.25
C SER A 15 -2.54 -12.77 -16.17
N ASN A 16 -2.22 -12.74 -17.47
CA ASN A 16 -2.98 -11.96 -18.46
C ASN A 16 -4.37 -12.56 -18.73
N THR A 17 -4.49 -13.88 -18.82
CA THR A 17 -5.77 -14.59 -18.97
C THR A 17 -6.59 -14.49 -17.70
N ILE A 18 -5.99 -14.50 -16.51
CA ILE A 18 -6.64 -14.21 -15.21
C ILE A 18 -7.15 -12.78 -15.19
N ASN A 19 -6.35 -11.80 -15.61
CA ASN A 19 -6.78 -10.41 -15.69
C ASN A 19 -7.91 -10.23 -16.72
N THR A 20 -7.96 -11.07 -17.75
CA THR A 20 -9.01 -11.04 -18.78
C THR A 20 -10.28 -11.78 -18.32
N LEU A 21 -10.16 -12.94 -17.67
CA LEU A 21 -11.26 -13.69 -17.07
C LEU A 21 -11.89 -12.94 -15.88
N HIS A 22 -11.08 -12.28 -15.04
CA HIS A 22 -11.55 -11.36 -14.01
C HIS A 22 -12.28 -10.15 -14.59
N ARG A 23 -11.94 -9.71 -15.81
CA ARG A 23 -12.65 -8.65 -16.52
C ARG A 23 -13.91 -9.16 -17.23
N GLN A 24 -13.94 -10.42 -17.66
CA GLN A 24 -15.00 -10.97 -18.52
C GLN A 24 -16.12 -11.71 -17.75
N HIS A 25 -15.89 -12.25 -16.54
CA HIS A 25 -16.91 -13.05 -15.84
C HIS A 25 -17.07 -12.70 -14.35
N ASN A 26 -17.99 -11.76 -14.07
CA ASN A 26 -18.39 -11.26 -12.74
C ASN A 26 -19.38 -12.17 -11.94
N VAL A 27 -19.50 -13.48 -12.24
CA VAL A 27 -20.67 -14.30 -11.80
C VAL A 27 -20.36 -15.65 -11.12
N LEU A 28 -19.11 -16.10 -11.04
CA LEU A 28 -18.79 -17.45 -10.50
C LEU A 28 -18.51 -17.48 -8.98
N ASP A 29 -18.84 -18.61 -8.33
CA ASP A 29 -18.45 -18.94 -6.94
C ASP A 29 -16.92 -19.01 -6.82
N GLU A 30 -16.36 -18.63 -5.67
CA GLU A 30 -14.91 -18.57 -5.43
C GLU A 30 -14.27 -19.95 -5.59
N ASN A 31 -14.93 -21.00 -5.13
CA ASN A 31 -14.46 -22.39 -5.32
C ASN A 31 -14.47 -22.77 -6.81
N GLU A 32 -15.45 -22.31 -7.57
CA GLU A 32 -15.49 -22.55 -9.02
C GLU A 32 -14.43 -21.74 -9.77
N ALA A 33 -14.16 -20.50 -9.35
CA ALA A 33 -13.08 -19.68 -9.90
C ALA A 33 -11.70 -20.28 -9.61
N ASN A 34 -11.47 -20.72 -8.37
CA ASN A 34 -10.25 -21.42 -7.97
C ASN A 34 -10.11 -22.75 -8.71
N ALA A 35 -11.22 -23.46 -8.94
CA ALA A 35 -11.22 -24.64 -9.79
C ALA A 35 -10.85 -24.30 -11.22
N ARG A 36 -11.51 -23.35 -11.87
CA ARG A 36 -11.15 -22.95 -13.24
C ARG A 36 -9.69 -22.48 -13.34
N HIS A 37 -9.18 -21.83 -12.30
CA HIS A 37 -7.77 -21.45 -12.19
C HIS A 37 -6.85 -22.67 -12.12
N ALA A 38 -7.10 -23.60 -11.20
CA ALA A 38 -6.33 -24.85 -11.09
C ALA A 38 -6.38 -25.64 -12.40
N LEU A 39 -7.55 -25.70 -13.04
CA LEU A 39 -7.76 -26.39 -14.30
C LEU A 39 -6.88 -25.81 -15.40
N LEU A 40 -6.90 -24.48 -15.55
CA LEU A 40 -6.12 -23.76 -16.55
C LEU A 40 -4.63 -23.89 -16.27
N TYR A 41 -4.20 -23.69 -15.02
CA TYR A 41 -2.81 -23.82 -14.60
C TYR A 41 -2.27 -25.22 -14.93
N ILE A 42 -3.00 -26.26 -14.55
CA ILE A 42 -2.57 -27.64 -14.70
C ILE A 42 -2.60 -28.09 -16.15
N ASN A 43 -3.64 -27.73 -16.91
CA ASN A 43 -3.69 -27.99 -18.35
C ASN A 43 -2.50 -27.35 -19.07
N THR A 44 -2.11 -26.14 -18.66
CA THR A 44 -0.94 -25.45 -19.24
C THR A 44 0.38 -26.14 -18.87
N CYS A 45 0.47 -26.74 -17.67
CA CYS A 45 1.67 -27.45 -17.22
C CYS A 45 1.75 -28.90 -17.74
N LEU A 46 0.63 -29.51 -18.14
CA LEU A 46 0.57 -30.93 -18.51
C LEU A 46 1.49 -31.31 -19.69
N PRO A 47 1.57 -30.53 -20.79
CA PRO A 47 2.52 -30.80 -21.88
C PRO A 47 3.97 -30.78 -21.40
N PHE A 48 4.33 -29.82 -20.53
CA PHE A 48 5.66 -29.75 -19.93
C PHE A 48 5.99 -31.04 -19.18
N TYR A 49 5.07 -31.54 -18.35
CA TYR A 49 5.30 -32.79 -17.63
C TYR A 49 5.43 -33.97 -18.59
N LYS A 50 4.58 -34.09 -19.61
CA LYS A 50 4.67 -35.17 -20.61
C LYS A 50 6.01 -35.20 -21.34
N GLU A 51 6.54 -34.04 -21.70
CA GLU A 51 7.82 -33.93 -22.43
C GLU A 51 9.06 -34.06 -21.52
N ASN A 52 8.95 -33.67 -20.23
CA ASN A 52 10.08 -33.65 -19.30
C ASN A 52 9.98 -34.77 -18.27
N LYS A 53 10.50 -35.96 -18.63
CA LYS A 53 10.41 -37.18 -17.81
C LYS A 53 11.00 -37.07 -16.39
N SER A 54 11.94 -36.16 -16.14
CA SER A 54 12.56 -35.95 -14.82
C SER A 54 11.74 -35.07 -13.88
N SER A 55 10.76 -34.31 -14.37
CA SER A 55 9.94 -33.41 -13.56
C SER A 55 8.75 -34.15 -12.98
N LEU A 56 8.34 -33.84 -11.74
CA LEU A 56 7.22 -34.49 -11.08
C LEU A 56 6.11 -33.47 -10.78
N PRO A 57 4.87 -33.65 -11.27
CA PRO A 57 3.75 -32.75 -10.98
C PRO A 57 3.15 -32.99 -9.57
N ASN A 58 3.99 -33.00 -8.52
CA ASN A 58 3.51 -33.25 -7.16
C ASN A 58 2.62 -32.10 -6.65
N ASN A 59 2.99 -30.85 -6.96
CA ASN A 59 2.22 -29.68 -6.53
C ASN A 59 0.87 -29.59 -7.25
N GLU A 60 0.84 -29.92 -8.54
CA GLU A 60 -0.39 -29.97 -9.34
C GLU A 60 -1.29 -31.10 -8.86
N PHE A 61 -0.71 -32.24 -8.48
CA PHE A 61 -1.45 -33.33 -7.86
C PHE A 61 -2.11 -32.89 -6.54
N ASP A 62 -1.35 -32.27 -5.64
CA ASP A 62 -1.86 -31.80 -4.35
C ASP A 62 -2.92 -30.71 -4.54
N LEU A 63 -2.72 -29.79 -5.49
CA LEU A 63 -3.69 -28.75 -5.84
C LEU A 63 -4.99 -29.33 -6.38
N LEU A 64 -4.95 -30.36 -7.24
CA LEU A 64 -6.17 -31.04 -7.73
C LEU A 64 -6.92 -31.70 -6.58
N ILE A 65 -6.21 -32.39 -5.69
CA ILE A 65 -6.80 -33.04 -4.52
C ILE A 65 -7.52 -32.01 -3.64
N GLU A 66 -6.86 -30.89 -3.31
CA GLU A 66 -7.46 -29.81 -2.52
C GLU A 66 -8.68 -29.20 -3.22
N THR A 67 -8.55 -28.90 -4.51
CA THR A 67 -9.59 -28.20 -5.27
C THR A 67 -10.82 -29.07 -5.50
N ILE A 68 -10.65 -30.36 -5.81
CA ILE A 68 -11.74 -31.32 -5.96
C ILE A 68 -12.52 -31.45 -4.66
N MET A 69 -11.83 -31.46 -3.52
CA MET A 69 -12.45 -31.58 -2.20
C MET A 69 -13.26 -30.34 -1.78
N CYS A 70 -12.97 -29.18 -2.37
CA CYS A 70 -13.68 -27.92 -2.10
C CYS A 70 -14.87 -27.67 -3.03
N LEU A 71 -15.03 -28.45 -4.11
CA LEU A 71 -16.11 -28.25 -5.08
C LEU A 71 -17.42 -28.93 -4.64
N PRO A 72 -18.59 -28.30 -4.84
CA PRO A 72 -19.89 -28.96 -4.67
C PRO A 72 -20.01 -30.20 -5.56
N HIS A 73 -20.55 -31.30 -5.03
CA HIS A 73 -20.66 -32.59 -5.75
C HIS A 73 -21.45 -32.55 -7.08
N ASN A 74 -22.23 -31.49 -7.31
CA ASN A 74 -22.99 -31.28 -8.55
C ASN A 74 -22.28 -30.32 -9.55
N SER A 75 -21.05 -29.90 -9.27
CA SER A 75 -20.29 -29.02 -10.17
C SER A 75 -19.90 -29.75 -11.45
N LYS A 76 -20.25 -29.17 -12.60
CA LYS A 76 -19.87 -29.71 -13.92
C LYS A 76 -18.35 -29.79 -14.12
N ILE A 77 -17.57 -28.96 -13.41
CA ILE A 77 -16.11 -28.91 -13.52
C ILE A 77 -15.42 -30.09 -12.81
N LEU A 78 -16.13 -30.76 -11.88
CA LEU A 78 -15.57 -31.92 -11.19
C LEU A 78 -15.15 -33.03 -12.15
N GLU A 79 -15.89 -33.21 -13.25
CA GLU A 79 -15.55 -34.19 -14.29
C GLU A 79 -14.17 -33.91 -14.90
N GLU A 80 -13.93 -32.67 -15.34
CA GLU A 80 -12.67 -32.26 -15.94
C GLU A 80 -11.51 -32.30 -14.92
N MET A 81 -11.78 -31.97 -13.66
CA MET A 81 -10.78 -32.04 -12.59
C MET A 81 -10.36 -33.46 -12.27
N VAL A 82 -11.32 -34.38 -12.18
CA VAL A 82 -11.05 -35.80 -11.95
C VAL A 82 -10.30 -36.38 -13.14
N TYR A 83 -10.65 -35.99 -14.37
CA TYR A 83 -9.90 -36.36 -15.57
C TYR A 83 -8.42 -35.93 -15.48
N LEU A 84 -8.15 -34.68 -15.07
CA LEU A 84 -6.78 -34.20 -14.90
C LEU A 84 -6.04 -34.89 -13.75
N LEU A 85 -6.72 -35.21 -12.65
CA LEU A 85 -6.15 -35.95 -11.54
C LEU A 85 -5.69 -37.34 -12.00
N ILE A 86 -6.48 -38.02 -12.84
CA ILE A 86 -6.11 -39.31 -13.42
C ILE A 86 -4.82 -39.17 -14.25
N ILE A 87 -4.75 -38.17 -15.14
CA ILE A 87 -3.58 -37.98 -16.01
C ILE A 87 -2.33 -37.59 -15.20
N VAL A 88 -2.45 -36.65 -14.28
CA VAL A 88 -1.34 -36.20 -13.43
C VAL A 88 -0.81 -37.35 -12.60
N ASN A 89 -1.69 -38.18 -12.01
CA ASN A 89 -1.24 -39.34 -11.26
C ASN A 89 -0.64 -40.43 -12.15
N ASP A 90 -1.13 -40.67 -13.36
CA ASP A 90 -0.49 -41.61 -14.28
C ASP A 90 0.95 -41.22 -14.60
N ILE A 91 1.20 -39.93 -14.85
CA ILE A 91 2.55 -39.39 -15.06
C ILE A 91 3.42 -39.66 -13.81
N LEU A 92 2.86 -39.42 -12.62
CA LEU A 92 3.55 -39.66 -11.36
C LEU A 92 3.82 -41.13 -11.08
N GLN A 93 2.90 -42.04 -11.43
CA GLN A 93 3.03 -43.49 -11.22
C GLN A 93 3.98 -44.13 -12.24
N GLU A 94 4.07 -43.60 -13.46
CA GLU A 94 5.08 -44.01 -14.43
C GLU A 94 6.49 -43.69 -13.91
N ARG A 95 6.66 -42.54 -13.26
CA ARG A 95 7.99 -42.02 -12.85
C ARG A 95 8.40 -42.44 -11.45
N THR A 96 7.47 -42.48 -10.53
CA THR A 96 7.72 -42.76 -9.12
C THR A 96 6.52 -43.51 -8.53
N PRO A 97 6.45 -44.84 -8.68
CA PRO A 97 5.33 -45.62 -8.15
C PRO A 97 5.11 -45.34 -6.66
N SER A 98 3.89 -45.05 -6.25
CA SER A 98 3.55 -44.74 -4.86
C SER A 98 2.14 -45.19 -4.49
N GLU A 99 2.07 -46.15 -3.58
CA GLU A 99 0.80 -46.66 -3.03
C GLU A 99 0.06 -45.58 -2.22
N LYS A 100 0.82 -44.72 -1.52
CA LYS A 100 0.26 -43.60 -0.75
C LYS A 100 -0.55 -42.63 -1.61
N ARG A 101 -0.15 -42.44 -2.87
CA ARG A 101 -0.92 -41.62 -3.82
C ARG A 101 -2.23 -42.28 -4.22
N PHE A 102 -2.24 -43.58 -4.45
CA PHE A 102 -3.50 -44.32 -4.67
C PHE A 102 -4.43 -44.21 -3.47
N GLN A 103 -3.92 -44.36 -2.25
CA GLN A 103 -4.72 -44.16 -1.03
C GLN A 103 -5.32 -42.75 -0.93
N THR A 104 -4.54 -41.73 -1.31
CA THR A 104 -5.00 -40.33 -1.34
C THR A 104 -6.12 -40.15 -2.36
N ILE A 105 -5.95 -40.67 -3.58
CA ILE A 105 -6.97 -40.66 -4.63
C ILE A 105 -8.24 -41.38 -4.17
N SER A 106 -8.13 -42.56 -3.55
CA SER A 106 -9.29 -43.29 -3.02
C SER A 106 -10.08 -42.44 -2.03
N SER A 107 -9.39 -41.78 -1.10
CA SER A 107 -10.03 -40.95 -0.07
C SER A 107 -10.82 -39.75 -0.63
N VAL A 108 -10.45 -39.26 -1.82
CA VAL A 108 -11.14 -38.18 -2.53
C VAL A 108 -12.26 -38.74 -3.40
N ILE A 109 -11.96 -39.74 -4.22
CA ILE A 109 -12.89 -40.33 -5.20
C ILE A 109 -14.08 -41.03 -4.53
N GLU A 110 -13.89 -41.67 -3.37
CA GLU A 110 -14.98 -42.30 -2.62
C GLU A 110 -16.05 -41.30 -2.17
N LYS A 111 -15.70 -40.01 -2.04
CA LYS A 111 -16.62 -38.93 -1.64
C LYS A 111 -17.39 -38.34 -2.83
N LEU A 112 -17.05 -38.73 -4.06
CA LEU A 112 -17.67 -38.19 -5.28
C LEU A 112 -18.79 -39.11 -5.79
N PRO A 113 -19.91 -38.54 -6.27
CA PRO A 113 -21.00 -39.31 -6.87
C PRO A 113 -20.55 -40.00 -8.18
N ASP A 114 -21.13 -41.17 -8.46
CA ASP A 114 -20.78 -41.98 -9.64
C ASP A 114 -21.06 -41.26 -10.97
N SER A 115 -22.04 -40.36 -10.99
CA SER A 115 -22.41 -39.55 -12.17
C SER A 115 -21.27 -38.68 -12.72
N ILE A 116 -20.25 -38.35 -11.90
CA ILE A 116 -19.08 -37.59 -12.37
C ILE A 116 -18.19 -38.46 -13.27
N PHE A 117 -18.21 -39.78 -13.09
CA PHE A 117 -17.30 -40.70 -13.77
C PHE A 117 -17.88 -41.24 -15.08
N GLU A 118 -19.20 -41.23 -15.25
CA GLU A 118 -19.91 -41.84 -16.39
C GLU A 118 -19.45 -41.30 -17.75
N ASN A 119 -19.05 -40.03 -17.80
CA ASN A 119 -18.58 -39.36 -19.03
C ASN A 119 -17.05 -39.38 -19.17
N ILE A 120 -16.31 -39.85 -18.17
CA ILE A 120 -14.85 -39.84 -18.18
C ILE A 120 -14.36 -40.98 -19.07
N LYS A 121 -13.81 -40.63 -20.22
CA LYS A 121 -13.19 -41.55 -21.17
C LYS A 121 -11.68 -41.42 -21.10
N ILE A 122 -11.01 -42.49 -20.68
CA ILE A 122 -9.55 -42.51 -20.51
C ILE A 122 -8.96 -43.65 -21.35
N ASP A 123 -7.71 -43.49 -21.80
CA ASP A 123 -6.95 -44.54 -22.44
C ASP A 123 -6.92 -45.82 -21.58
N ARG A 124 -7.24 -46.97 -22.18
CA ARG A 124 -7.21 -48.29 -21.52
C ARG A 124 -5.88 -48.64 -20.84
N THR A 125 -4.78 -47.97 -21.20
CA THR A 125 -3.45 -48.16 -20.60
C THR A 125 -3.23 -47.36 -19.31
N SER A 126 -4.13 -46.45 -18.94
CA SER A 126 -4.06 -45.65 -17.71
C SER A 126 -4.07 -46.53 -16.46
N LYS A 127 -3.00 -46.49 -15.67
CA LYS A 127 -2.90 -47.26 -14.41
C LYS A 127 -3.90 -46.73 -13.38
N THR A 128 -4.11 -45.43 -13.36
CA THR A 128 -5.00 -44.75 -12.41
C THR A 128 -6.46 -44.98 -12.73
N ALA A 129 -6.88 -44.87 -14.00
CA ALA A 129 -8.25 -45.20 -14.38
C ALA A 129 -8.58 -46.67 -14.16
N ASN A 130 -7.64 -47.58 -14.47
CA ASN A 130 -7.81 -49.00 -14.16
C ASN A 130 -7.93 -49.27 -12.66
N TYR A 131 -7.15 -48.58 -11.82
CA TYR A 131 -7.29 -48.66 -10.36
C TYR A 131 -8.65 -48.17 -9.90
N ILE A 132 -9.09 -46.99 -10.33
CA ILE A 132 -10.39 -46.41 -9.95
C ILE A 132 -11.55 -47.32 -10.39
N LYS A 133 -11.51 -47.85 -11.61
CA LYS A 133 -12.52 -48.78 -12.14
C LYS A 133 -12.56 -50.11 -11.39
N SER A 134 -11.41 -50.73 -11.14
CA SER A 134 -11.34 -52.10 -10.59
C SER A 134 -11.35 -52.17 -9.06
N LYS A 135 -10.83 -51.16 -8.36
CA LYS A 135 -10.71 -51.13 -6.90
C LYS A 135 -11.75 -50.23 -6.22
N LEU A 136 -12.16 -49.13 -6.85
CA LEU A 136 -13.17 -48.21 -6.32
C LEU A 136 -14.55 -48.37 -6.98
N ASN A 137 -14.65 -49.27 -7.97
CA ASN A 137 -15.89 -49.62 -8.67
C ASN A 137 -16.62 -48.41 -9.29
N LYS A 138 -15.88 -47.39 -9.75
CA LYS A 138 -16.45 -46.20 -10.40
C LYS A 138 -16.61 -46.39 -11.92
N PRO A 139 -17.66 -45.84 -12.55
CA PRO A 139 -18.02 -46.11 -13.95
C PRO A 139 -17.17 -45.30 -14.96
N ILE A 140 -15.86 -45.58 -15.07
CA ILE A 140 -14.98 -44.97 -16.09
C ILE A 140 -14.96 -45.80 -17.38
N GLU A 141 -15.12 -45.14 -18.53
CA GLU A 141 -14.98 -45.78 -19.85
C GLU A 141 -13.50 -45.83 -20.27
N LEU A 142 -13.04 -47.03 -20.64
CA LEU A 142 -11.67 -47.26 -21.10
C LEU A 142 -11.69 -47.46 -22.61
N ILE A 143 -11.13 -46.51 -23.36
CA ILE A 143 -11.18 -46.47 -24.83
C ILE A 143 -9.80 -46.66 -25.46
N ASP A 144 -9.78 -46.96 -26.76
CA ASP A 144 -8.54 -47.14 -27.52
C ASP A 144 -7.80 -45.79 -27.70
N PRO A 145 -6.47 -45.72 -27.51
CA PRO A 145 -5.68 -44.49 -27.68
C PRO A 145 -5.95 -43.69 -28.95
N ALA A 146 -6.31 -44.33 -30.06
CA ALA A 146 -6.65 -43.66 -31.32
C ALA A 146 -7.99 -42.90 -31.25
N ALA A 147 -8.98 -43.43 -30.52
CA ALA A 147 -10.29 -42.82 -30.34
C ALA A 147 -10.22 -41.58 -29.43
N VAL A 148 -9.41 -41.63 -28.35
CA VAL A 148 -9.20 -40.50 -27.42
C VAL A 148 -8.72 -39.24 -28.16
N LYS A 149 -7.84 -39.40 -29.15
CA LYS A 149 -7.29 -38.28 -29.93
C LYS A 149 -8.33 -37.61 -30.83
N LYS A 150 -9.25 -38.37 -31.42
CA LYS A 150 -10.34 -37.82 -32.26
C LYS A 150 -11.36 -37.09 -31.39
N GLU A 151 -11.71 -37.65 -30.23
CA GLU A 151 -12.70 -37.09 -29.31
C GLU A 151 -12.24 -35.79 -28.63
N ASN A 152 -10.96 -35.68 -28.26
CA ASN A 152 -10.39 -34.44 -27.69
C ASN A 152 -10.45 -33.25 -28.65
N VAL A 153 -10.31 -33.49 -29.96
CA VAL A 153 -10.42 -32.43 -30.99
C VAL A 153 -11.87 -32.01 -31.18
N VAL A 154 -12.80 -32.98 -31.18
CA VAL A 154 -14.25 -32.73 -31.30
C VAL A 154 -14.80 -31.98 -30.08
N VAL A 155 -14.35 -32.30 -28.86
CA VAL A 155 -14.75 -31.61 -27.63
C VAL A 155 -14.24 -30.17 -27.60
N MET A 156 -13.01 -29.91 -28.06
CA MET A 156 -12.50 -28.54 -28.24
C MET A 156 -13.35 -27.72 -29.23
N LEU A 157 -13.83 -28.34 -30.31
CA LEU A 157 -14.62 -27.68 -31.34
C LEU A 157 -16.07 -27.41 -30.89
N LYS A 158 -16.67 -28.27 -30.08
CA LYS A 158 -18.01 -28.04 -29.49
C LYS A 158 -18.05 -26.84 -28.56
N GLY A 159 -16.93 -26.46 -27.93
CA GLY A 159 -16.81 -25.22 -27.18
C GLY A 159 -16.83 -23.95 -28.06
N VAL A 160 -16.56 -24.09 -29.37
CA VAL A 160 -16.55 -22.98 -30.36
C VAL A 160 -17.87 -22.88 -31.14
N GLU A 161 -18.69 -23.94 -31.15
CA GLU A 161 -20.01 -23.99 -31.82
C GLU A 161 -21.00 -22.94 -31.30
N GLU A 162 -20.90 -22.50 -30.05
CA GLU A 162 -21.78 -21.45 -29.50
C GLU A 162 -21.63 -20.08 -30.19
N TYR A 163 -20.58 -19.88 -31.03
CA TYR A 163 -20.28 -18.58 -31.63
C TYR A 163 -20.17 -18.54 -33.17
N ASN A 164 -19.96 -19.66 -33.90
CA ASN A 164 -19.49 -19.59 -35.30
C ASN A 164 -20.19 -20.45 -36.39
N GLY A 165 -21.29 -21.13 -36.07
CA GLY A 165 -22.16 -21.81 -37.06
C GLY A 165 -21.72 -23.21 -37.53
N GLU A 166 -22.69 -24.07 -37.89
CA GLU A 166 -22.52 -25.51 -38.21
C GLU A 166 -21.53 -25.79 -39.36
N GLU A 167 -21.38 -24.87 -40.31
CA GLU A 167 -20.58 -25.08 -41.52
C GLU A 167 -19.06 -25.17 -41.30
N ASN A 168 -18.53 -24.60 -40.21
CA ASN A 168 -17.11 -24.67 -39.87
C ASN A 168 -16.76 -25.99 -39.16
N PHE A 169 -17.70 -26.52 -38.39
CA PHE A 169 -17.57 -27.84 -37.77
C PHE A 169 -17.50 -28.93 -38.84
N GLU A 170 -18.37 -28.86 -39.86
CA GLU A 170 -18.36 -29.80 -40.99
C GLU A 170 -17.03 -29.76 -41.77
N ALA A 171 -16.44 -28.58 -41.96
CA ALA A 171 -15.15 -28.42 -42.63
C ALA A 171 -14.00 -29.07 -41.84
N VAL A 172 -13.97 -28.88 -40.52
CA VAL A 172 -12.93 -29.47 -39.66
C VAL A 172 -13.11 -30.98 -39.52
N ASP A 173 -14.35 -31.47 -39.41
CA ASP A 173 -14.64 -32.92 -39.31
C ASP A 173 -14.21 -33.65 -40.59
N LYS A 174 -14.54 -33.10 -41.77
CA LYS A 174 -14.04 -33.61 -43.07
C LYS A 174 -12.50 -33.59 -43.14
N LEU A 175 -11.86 -32.52 -42.68
CA LEU A 175 -10.39 -32.43 -42.64
C LEU A 175 -9.75 -33.38 -41.60
N LEU A 176 -10.45 -33.78 -40.53
CA LEU A 176 -9.94 -34.77 -39.58
C LEU A 176 -9.94 -36.19 -40.17
N ASP A 177 -10.84 -36.45 -41.11
CA ASP A 177 -10.86 -37.68 -41.92
C ASP A 177 -10.00 -37.54 -43.21
N SER A 178 -9.14 -36.51 -43.29
CA SER A 178 -8.36 -36.05 -44.46
C SER A 178 -7.54 -37.09 -45.22
N ASN A 179 -7.24 -38.25 -44.63
CA ASN A 179 -6.53 -39.31 -45.33
C ASN A 179 -7.29 -39.87 -46.56
N ALA A 180 -8.57 -39.51 -46.74
CA ALA A 180 -9.40 -39.88 -47.89
C ALA A 180 -9.75 -38.71 -48.85
N LEU A 181 -9.35 -37.47 -48.55
CA LEU A 181 -9.73 -36.28 -49.33
C LEU A 181 -8.66 -35.91 -50.39
N PRO A 182 -9.04 -35.58 -51.64
CA PRO A 182 -8.13 -35.02 -52.63
C PRO A 182 -7.51 -33.69 -52.17
N SER A 183 -6.25 -33.40 -52.53
CA SER A 183 -5.53 -32.17 -52.15
C SER A 183 -6.29 -30.89 -52.50
N SER A 184 -7.00 -30.84 -53.63
CA SER A 184 -7.84 -29.69 -54.02
C SER A 184 -8.98 -29.40 -53.04
N GLU A 185 -9.58 -30.47 -52.48
CA GLU A 185 -10.67 -30.35 -51.50
C GLU A 185 -10.12 -29.95 -50.13
N GLN A 186 -8.96 -30.52 -49.73
CA GLN A 186 -8.24 -30.09 -48.54
C GLN A 186 -7.87 -28.60 -48.59
N ILE A 187 -7.32 -28.13 -49.71
CA ILE A 187 -6.99 -26.72 -49.93
C ILE A 187 -8.23 -25.83 -49.79
N SER A 188 -9.36 -26.21 -50.41
CA SER A 188 -10.61 -25.44 -50.34
C SER A 188 -11.14 -25.29 -48.90
N LEU A 189 -11.13 -26.39 -48.14
CA LEU A 189 -11.56 -26.37 -46.73
C LEU A 189 -10.61 -25.55 -45.85
N LEU A 190 -9.29 -25.60 -46.11
CA LEU A 190 -8.30 -24.80 -45.41
C LEU A 190 -8.43 -23.30 -45.75
N VAL A 191 -8.70 -22.94 -47.01
CA VAL A 191 -9.00 -21.55 -47.43
C VAL A 191 -10.17 -21.01 -46.63
N LYS A 192 -11.26 -21.77 -46.51
CA LYS A 192 -12.44 -21.36 -45.73
C LYS A 192 -12.08 -21.05 -44.28
N LEU A 193 -11.28 -21.90 -43.62
CA LEU A 193 -10.86 -21.68 -42.23
C LEU A 193 -9.99 -20.43 -42.07
N ILE A 194 -9.10 -20.17 -43.03
CA ILE A 194 -8.19 -19.00 -43.01
C ILE A 194 -8.98 -17.71 -43.29
N ASP A 195 -9.91 -17.73 -44.23
CA ASP A 195 -10.78 -16.59 -44.55
C ASP A 195 -11.70 -16.24 -43.37
N ASP A 196 -12.26 -17.24 -42.71
CA ASP A 196 -13.10 -17.03 -41.53
C ASP A 196 -12.31 -16.45 -40.35
N TYR A 197 -11.03 -16.83 -40.20
CA TYR A 197 -10.13 -16.16 -39.28
C TYR A 197 -9.86 -14.69 -39.69
N ALA A 198 -9.64 -14.42 -40.98
CA ALA A 198 -9.43 -13.07 -41.49
C ALA A 198 -10.64 -12.15 -41.21
N LEU A 199 -11.85 -12.72 -41.23
CA LEU A 199 -13.11 -12.05 -40.89
C LEU A 199 -13.36 -11.94 -39.38
N GLY A 200 -12.46 -12.46 -38.54
CA GLY A 200 -12.56 -12.41 -37.08
C GLY A 200 -13.51 -13.43 -36.46
N LYS A 201 -13.91 -14.47 -37.22
CA LYS A 201 -14.73 -15.56 -36.67
C LYS A 201 -13.91 -16.47 -35.75
N PHE A 202 -12.62 -16.67 -36.02
CA PHE A 202 -11.71 -17.38 -35.10
C PHE A 202 -10.78 -16.42 -34.36
N GLN A 203 -10.50 -16.71 -33.10
CA GLN A 203 -9.32 -16.20 -32.41
C GLN A 203 -8.07 -16.95 -32.91
N GLU A 204 -6.90 -16.29 -32.80
CA GLU A 204 -5.61 -16.84 -33.24
C GLU A 204 -5.28 -18.20 -32.60
N THR A 205 -5.58 -18.34 -31.31
CA THR A 205 -5.35 -19.58 -30.54
C THR A 205 -6.26 -20.73 -30.98
N GLU A 206 -7.48 -20.42 -31.43
CA GLU A 206 -8.45 -21.42 -31.90
C GLU A 206 -8.01 -21.99 -33.25
N LEU A 207 -7.67 -21.13 -34.21
CA LEU A 207 -7.16 -21.56 -35.51
C LEU A 207 -5.87 -22.37 -35.37
N THR A 208 -4.93 -21.92 -34.52
CA THR A 208 -3.67 -22.65 -34.26
C THR A 208 -3.94 -24.07 -33.74
N THR A 209 -4.89 -24.21 -32.82
CA THR A 209 -5.23 -25.49 -32.22
C THR A 209 -5.88 -26.45 -33.23
N ILE A 210 -6.79 -25.93 -34.06
CA ILE A 210 -7.44 -26.68 -35.15
C ILE A 210 -6.38 -27.18 -36.13
N LEU A 211 -5.51 -26.28 -36.61
CA LEU A 211 -4.45 -26.65 -37.56
C LEU A 211 -3.48 -27.67 -36.97
N HIS A 212 -3.16 -27.59 -35.68
CA HIS A 212 -2.30 -28.58 -35.02
C HIS A 212 -2.94 -29.97 -34.95
N ALA A 213 -4.25 -30.03 -34.66
CA ALA A 213 -5.00 -31.27 -34.64
C ALA A 213 -5.09 -31.92 -36.02
N LEU A 214 -5.39 -31.12 -37.06
CA LEU A 214 -5.44 -31.56 -38.45
C LEU A 214 -4.08 -32.07 -38.91
N TYR A 215 -3.03 -31.28 -38.67
CA TYR A 215 -1.65 -31.66 -38.98
C TYR A 215 -1.30 -32.98 -38.29
N SER A 216 -1.61 -33.15 -37.00
CA SER A 216 -1.30 -34.35 -36.22
C SER A 216 -2.01 -35.63 -36.72
N ASN A 217 -3.21 -35.52 -37.29
CA ASN A 217 -4.00 -36.66 -37.78
C ASN A 217 -3.76 -37.02 -39.25
N ASN A 218 -3.15 -36.14 -40.04
CA ASN A 218 -2.80 -36.43 -41.43
C ASN A 218 -1.61 -37.41 -41.51
N LYS A 219 -1.69 -38.45 -42.35
CA LYS A 219 -0.58 -39.41 -42.54
C LYS A 219 0.58 -38.82 -43.35
N ASP A 220 0.28 -37.92 -44.28
CA ASP A 220 1.25 -37.25 -45.13
C ASP A 220 1.41 -35.78 -44.68
N LYS A 221 2.34 -35.58 -43.75
CA LYS A 221 2.60 -34.26 -43.15
C LYS A 221 3.11 -33.25 -44.18
N ASP A 222 3.84 -33.72 -45.18
CA ASP A 222 4.47 -32.87 -46.18
C ASP A 222 3.42 -32.35 -47.16
N GLU A 223 2.56 -33.23 -47.67
CA GLU A 223 1.45 -32.86 -48.55
C GLU A 223 0.44 -31.93 -47.83
N PHE A 224 0.12 -32.21 -46.55
CA PHE A 224 -0.73 -31.32 -45.78
C PHE A 224 -0.11 -29.93 -45.61
N THR A 225 1.21 -29.85 -45.36
CA THR A 225 1.93 -28.58 -45.24
C THR A 225 1.87 -27.79 -46.55
N LYS A 226 2.06 -28.45 -47.69
CA LYS A 226 1.95 -27.83 -49.02
C LYS A 226 0.53 -27.34 -49.30
N ASN A 227 -0.49 -28.17 -49.02
CA ASN A 227 -1.90 -27.82 -49.17
C ASN A 227 -2.27 -26.61 -48.30
N PHE A 228 -1.78 -26.58 -47.07
CA PHE A 228 -1.97 -25.44 -46.19
C PHE A 228 -1.31 -24.16 -46.72
N LEU A 229 -0.04 -24.20 -47.09
CA LEU A 229 0.69 -23.02 -47.58
C LEU A 229 0.03 -22.47 -48.85
N LYS A 230 -0.48 -23.35 -49.72
CA LYS A 230 -1.25 -22.99 -50.91
C LYS A 230 -2.61 -22.38 -50.58
N ALA A 231 -3.32 -22.93 -49.59
CA ALA A 231 -4.56 -22.34 -49.09
C ALA A 231 -4.33 -20.92 -48.53
N TYR A 232 -3.28 -20.74 -47.74
CA TYR A 232 -2.90 -19.43 -47.21
C TYR A 232 -2.56 -18.43 -48.33
N GLN A 233 -1.87 -18.88 -49.39
CA GLN A 233 -1.60 -18.06 -50.57
C GLN A 233 -2.88 -17.57 -51.25
N ILE A 234 -3.87 -18.45 -51.38
CA ILE A 234 -5.16 -18.14 -52.02
C ILE A 234 -5.94 -17.13 -51.17
N SER A 235 -5.99 -17.32 -49.85
CA SER A 235 -6.68 -16.44 -48.91
C SER A 235 -6.01 -15.06 -48.73
N TYR A 236 -4.73 -14.93 -49.11
CA TYR A 236 -3.91 -13.73 -48.87
C TYR A 236 -4.56 -12.44 -49.41
N ASP A 237 -5.24 -12.51 -50.55
CA ASP A 237 -5.87 -11.34 -51.18
C ASP A 237 -7.12 -10.83 -50.43
N GLY A 238 -7.70 -11.62 -49.52
CA GLY A 238 -8.94 -11.31 -48.79
C GLY A 238 -8.78 -10.51 -47.48
N PHE A 239 -7.56 -10.27 -47.00
CA PHE A 239 -7.32 -9.60 -45.71
C PHE A 239 -7.52 -8.06 -45.79
N TYR A 240 -8.35 -7.48 -44.92
CA TYR A 240 -8.61 -6.02 -44.86
C TYR A 240 -7.32 -5.23 -44.51
N ARG A 241 -6.76 -4.52 -45.48
CA ARG A 241 -5.56 -3.68 -45.33
C ARG A 241 -5.93 -2.34 -44.68
N LYS A 242 -5.70 -2.16 -43.38
CA LYS A 242 -6.01 -0.89 -42.66
C LYS A 242 -4.88 0.16 -42.66
N SER A 243 -3.72 -0.12 -43.26
CA SER A 243 -2.62 0.85 -43.43
C SER A 243 -1.62 0.39 -44.50
N ASN A 244 -0.86 1.32 -45.10
CA ASN A 244 0.12 1.13 -46.19
C ASN A 244 1.36 0.27 -45.84
N GLY A 245 1.25 -0.69 -44.92
CA GLY A 245 2.34 -1.63 -44.64
C GLY A 245 2.36 -2.06 -43.19
N LYS A 246 1.66 -3.15 -42.86
CA LYS A 246 1.99 -4.00 -41.70
C LYS A 246 1.66 -5.48 -41.99
N ASN A 247 2.71 -6.25 -42.28
CA ASN A 247 3.04 -7.59 -41.76
C ASN A 247 1.91 -8.62 -41.54
N VAL A 248 1.07 -8.86 -42.55
CA VAL A 248 0.12 -10.01 -42.52
C VAL A 248 0.88 -11.34 -42.64
N LEU A 249 1.98 -11.37 -43.39
CA LEU A 249 2.86 -12.54 -43.55
C LEU A 249 3.45 -13.05 -42.23
N LEU A 250 3.89 -12.15 -41.36
CA LEU A 250 4.44 -12.49 -40.03
C LEU A 250 3.37 -13.08 -39.11
N LYS A 251 2.10 -12.66 -39.26
CA LYS A 251 0.97 -13.24 -38.51
C LYS A 251 0.63 -14.64 -38.98
N GLY A 252 0.61 -14.89 -40.29
CA GLY A 252 0.44 -16.25 -40.83
C GLY A 252 1.55 -17.17 -40.32
N ILE A 253 2.80 -16.79 -40.55
CA ILE A 253 3.98 -17.53 -40.09
C ILE A 253 3.92 -17.79 -38.57
N ALA A 254 3.54 -16.81 -37.75
CA ALA A 254 3.42 -16.98 -36.29
C ALA A 254 2.35 -17.98 -35.86
N ILE A 255 1.25 -18.09 -36.59
CA ILE A 255 0.17 -19.07 -36.34
C ILE A 255 0.61 -20.49 -36.69
N ILE A 256 1.43 -20.65 -37.73
CA ILE A 256 1.68 -21.93 -38.39
C ILE A 256 2.99 -22.58 -37.92
N PHE A 257 4.06 -21.79 -37.73
CA PHE A 257 5.39 -22.32 -37.43
C PHE A 257 5.47 -23.21 -36.19
N PRO A 258 4.73 -22.92 -35.09
CA PRO A 258 4.71 -23.80 -33.94
C PRO A 258 4.16 -25.21 -34.19
N ILE A 259 3.42 -25.40 -35.29
CA ILE A 259 2.80 -26.67 -35.67
C ILE A 259 3.76 -27.53 -36.50
N LEU A 260 4.59 -26.90 -37.33
CA LEU A 260 5.51 -27.55 -38.27
C LEU A 260 6.85 -28.00 -37.62
N ASP A 261 7.09 -27.57 -36.39
CA ASP A 261 8.35 -27.61 -35.65
C ASP A 261 9.07 -28.97 -35.60
N LYS A 262 8.38 -30.08 -35.30
CA LYS A 262 9.10 -31.34 -35.04
C LYS A 262 9.62 -32.05 -36.30
N HIS A 263 9.23 -31.63 -37.50
CA HIS A 263 9.48 -32.40 -38.74
C HIS A 263 9.93 -31.57 -39.95
N LEU A 264 9.75 -30.25 -39.97
CA LEU A 264 10.05 -29.42 -41.13
C LEU A 264 11.33 -28.60 -40.91
N THR A 265 12.43 -29.02 -41.54
CA THR A 265 13.67 -28.24 -41.49
C THR A 265 13.53 -26.91 -42.25
N PRO A 266 14.32 -25.88 -41.89
CA PRO A 266 14.46 -24.65 -42.65
C PRO A 266 14.64 -24.86 -44.17
N GLY A 267 15.38 -25.89 -44.56
CA GLY A 267 15.59 -26.24 -45.98
C GLY A 267 14.34 -26.80 -46.66
N GLN A 268 13.63 -27.71 -46.01
CA GLN A 268 12.39 -28.30 -46.54
C GLN A 268 11.27 -27.27 -46.67
N LEU A 269 11.17 -26.31 -45.75
CA LEU A 269 10.20 -25.23 -45.89
C LEU A 269 10.49 -24.36 -47.12
N LEU A 270 11.77 -24.01 -47.36
CA LEU A 270 12.17 -23.25 -48.55
C LEU A 270 11.89 -24.04 -49.84
N GLU A 271 12.11 -25.35 -49.81
CA GLU A 271 11.76 -26.26 -50.90
C GLU A 271 10.25 -26.25 -51.15
N PHE A 272 9.43 -26.39 -50.12
CA PHE A 272 7.97 -26.36 -50.26
C PHE A 272 7.46 -25.02 -50.79
N LEU A 273 7.95 -23.89 -50.25
CA LEU A 273 7.61 -22.55 -50.74
C LEU A 273 8.00 -22.37 -52.21
N SER A 274 9.15 -22.91 -52.62
CA SER A 274 9.57 -22.92 -54.01
C SER A 274 8.68 -23.80 -54.90
N GLU A 275 8.30 -24.99 -54.43
CA GLU A 275 7.44 -25.92 -55.18
C GLU A 275 6.04 -25.36 -55.42
N ILE A 276 5.48 -24.63 -54.45
CA ILE A 276 4.16 -23.99 -54.60
C ILE A 276 4.23 -22.59 -55.21
N ASN A 277 5.41 -22.13 -55.62
CA ASN A 277 5.65 -20.79 -56.16
C ASN A 277 5.14 -19.66 -55.25
N PHE A 278 5.41 -19.77 -53.95
CA PHE A 278 5.05 -18.79 -52.93
C PHE A 278 6.23 -17.86 -52.66
N ASP A 279 6.16 -16.62 -53.16
CA ASP A 279 7.16 -15.60 -52.82
C ASP A 279 6.84 -14.98 -51.45
N LEU A 280 7.79 -15.12 -50.52
CA LEU A 280 7.71 -14.51 -49.19
C LEU A 280 7.88 -12.98 -49.24
N LYS A 281 8.27 -12.39 -50.38
CA LYS A 281 8.36 -10.94 -50.55
C LYS A 281 6.96 -10.37 -50.76
N ASP A 282 6.55 -9.42 -49.91
CA ASP A 282 5.36 -8.62 -50.21
C ASP A 282 5.64 -7.81 -51.49
N PRO A 283 4.92 -8.06 -52.59
CA PRO A 283 5.20 -7.41 -53.88
C PRO A 283 4.94 -5.89 -53.86
N GLN A 284 4.26 -5.38 -52.83
CA GLN A 284 3.98 -3.95 -52.66
C GLN A 284 4.85 -3.28 -51.59
N ALA A 285 5.65 -4.02 -50.82
CA ALA A 285 6.56 -3.44 -49.85
C ALA A 285 7.78 -2.82 -50.55
N SER A 286 8.00 -1.53 -50.34
CA SER A 286 9.20 -0.84 -50.82
C SER A 286 10.42 -1.27 -50.01
N GLU A 287 11.63 -1.08 -50.57
CA GLU A 287 12.87 -1.44 -49.86
C GLU A 287 13.08 -0.66 -48.56
N ASN A 288 12.35 0.45 -48.38
CA ASN A 288 12.39 1.29 -47.18
C ASN A 288 11.34 0.91 -46.14
N ASP A 289 10.43 -0.02 -46.45
CA ASP A 289 9.41 -0.48 -45.51
C ASP A 289 9.98 -1.51 -44.53
N ASN A 290 9.58 -1.37 -43.26
CA ASN A 290 9.99 -2.30 -42.20
C ASN A 290 9.70 -3.77 -42.58
N ALA A 291 8.61 -4.03 -43.32
CA ALA A 291 8.25 -5.36 -43.81
C ALA A 291 9.30 -5.96 -44.78
N TYR A 292 9.87 -5.16 -45.68
CA TYR A 292 10.95 -5.60 -46.58
C TYR A 292 12.23 -5.93 -45.80
N TYR A 293 12.59 -5.09 -44.82
CA TYR A 293 13.73 -5.34 -43.93
C TYR A 293 13.53 -6.60 -43.07
N TYR A 294 12.32 -6.90 -42.61
CA TYR A 294 12.00 -8.11 -41.85
C TYR A 294 12.09 -9.36 -42.72
N TYR A 295 11.53 -9.31 -43.92
CA TYR A 295 11.69 -10.36 -44.94
C TYR A 295 13.17 -10.66 -45.23
N PHE A 296 13.98 -9.63 -45.47
CA PHE A 296 15.39 -9.79 -45.82
C PHE A 296 16.19 -10.44 -44.69
N ASN A 297 15.93 -10.06 -43.44
CA ASN A 297 16.62 -10.62 -42.27
C ASN A 297 16.18 -12.06 -42.00
N ILE A 298 14.90 -12.39 -42.17
CA ILE A 298 14.39 -13.77 -42.06
C ILE A 298 15.05 -14.66 -43.12
N ILE A 299 15.01 -14.26 -44.40
CA ILE A 299 15.62 -15.02 -45.52
C ILE A 299 17.13 -15.23 -45.29
N LYS A 300 17.87 -14.22 -44.81
CA LYS A 300 19.30 -14.35 -44.47
C LYS A 300 19.54 -15.33 -43.32
N LEU A 301 18.66 -15.34 -42.32
CA LEU A 301 18.71 -16.28 -41.20
C LEU A 301 18.51 -17.73 -41.69
N PHE A 302 17.58 -17.92 -42.64
CA PHE A 302 17.25 -19.21 -43.26
C PHE A 302 18.34 -19.71 -44.24
N LYS A 303 19.02 -18.82 -44.98
CA LYS A 303 20.08 -19.18 -45.94
C LYS A 303 21.43 -19.53 -45.31
N GLY A 304 21.59 -19.37 -43.99
CA GLY A 304 22.79 -19.82 -43.28
C GLY A 304 24.08 -19.09 -43.65
N GLU A 305 24.01 -17.84 -44.13
CA GLU A 305 25.19 -17.04 -44.46
C GLU A 305 26.04 -16.77 -43.21
N LYS A 306 27.21 -17.43 -43.12
CA LYS A 306 28.08 -17.45 -41.94
C LYS A 306 28.98 -16.21 -41.76
N ASN A 307 28.96 -15.25 -42.68
CA ASN A 307 29.87 -14.10 -42.64
C ASN A 307 29.15 -12.81 -42.21
N THR A 308 28.96 -12.61 -40.90
CA THR A 308 28.38 -11.36 -40.36
C THR A 308 29.03 -10.91 -39.04
N GLY A 309 30.32 -11.19 -38.83
CA GLY A 309 31.05 -10.86 -37.59
C GLY A 309 31.03 -9.37 -37.19
N GLU A 310 30.77 -8.44 -38.11
CA GLU A 310 30.69 -7.00 -37.83
C GLU A 310 29.25 -6.44 -37.83
N LEU A 311 28.24 -7.24 -38.18
CA LEU A 311 26.83 -6.80 -38.27
C LEU A 311 25.96 -7.20 -37.06
N TYR A 312 26.52 -7.92 -36.08
CA TYR A 312 25.77 -8.43 -34.92
C TYR A 312 25.23 -7.34 -33.98
N ASP A 313 25.85 -6.16 -33.92
CA ASP A 313 25.46 -5.13 -32.94
C ASP A 313 24.26 -4.27 -33.39
N TYR A 314 24.04 -4.15 -34.71
CA TYR A 314 22.89 -3.43 -35.28
C TYR A 314 21.73 -4.37 -35.65
N ASN A 315 22.02 -5.54 -36.23
CA ASN A 315 20.99 -6.53 -36.53
C ASN A 315 20.47 -7.24 -35.27
N GLY A 316 21.29 -7.37 -34.22
CA GLY A 316 20.83 -7.83 -32.91
C GLY A 316 19.78 -6.89 -32.32
N ARG A 317 19.96 -5.56 -32.42
CA ARG A 317 18.99 -4.56 -31.94
C ARG A 317 17.68 -4.59 -32.71
N VAL A 318 17.72 -4.68 -34.04
CA VAL A 318 16.50 -4.73 -34.85
C VAL A 318 15.75 -6.05 -34.62
N LEU A 319 16.47 -7.18 -34.53
CA LEU A 319 15.87 -8.46 -34.18
C LEU A 319 15.29 -8.44 -32.76
N SER A 320 15.97 -7.81 -31.79
CA SER A 320 15.48 -7.62 -30.42
C SER A 320 14.27 -6.69 -30.35
N GLN A 321 14.19 -5.67 -31.20
CA GLN A 321 13.06 -4.74 -31.27
C GLN A 321 11.83 -5.37 -31.94
N ILE A 322 12.04 -6.16 -32.99
CA ILE A 322 11.01 -7.03 -33.60
C ILE A 322 10.52 -8.08 -32.59
N ILE A 323 11.46 -8.72 -31.88
CA ILE A 323 11.15 -9.64 -30.80
C ILE A 323 10.45 -8.87 -29.68
N TYR A 324 10.77 -7.62 -29.36
CA TYR A 324 10.12 -6.86 -28.28
C TYR A 324 8.70 -6.39 -28.64
N GLU A 325 8.47 -5.94 -29.87
CA GLU A 325 7.15 -5.51 -30.35
C GLU A 325 6.17 -6.69 -30.56
N GLU A 326 6.68 -7.89 -30.86
CA GLU A 326 5.89 -9.11 -31.09
C GLU A 326 6.34 -10.28 -30.18
N TYR A 327 6.81 -9.97 -28.95
CA TYR A 327 7.53 -10.89 -28.03
C TYR A 327 6.81 -12.16 -27.67
N GLY A 328 5.47 -12.13 -27.62
CA GLY A 328 4.68 -13.34 -27.43
C GLY A 328 4.67 -14.27 -28.65
N ARG A 329 4.74 -13.73 -29.87
CA ARG A 329 4.54 -14.46 -31.13
C ARG A 329 5.83 -14.99 -31.75
N LEU A 330 6.89 -14.18 -31.77
CA LEU A 330 8.15 -14.55 -32.43
C LEU A 330 9.10 -15.36 -31.53
N HIS A 331 8.92 -15.29 -30.22
CA HIS A 331 9.73 -16.07 -29.26
C HIS A 331 9.52 -17.58 -29.44
N SER A 332 8.27 -18.00 -29.68
CA SER A 332 7.92 -19.39 -29.96
C SER A 332 8.59 -19.87 -31.26
N ILE A 333 8.46 -19.12 -32.35
CA ILE A 333 9.07 -19.44 -33.66
C ILE A 333 10.60 -19.60 -33.55
N MET A 334 11.26 -18.76 -32.74
CA MET A 334 12.71 -18.80 -32.58
C MET A 334 13.20 -19.90 -31.59
N GLN A 335 12.37 -20.33 -30.63
CA GLN A 335 12.65 -21.54 -29.83
C GLN A 335 12.57 -22.81 -30.69
N ILE A 336 11.62 -22.82 -31.63
CA ILE A 336 11.27 -23.90 -32.56
C ILE A 336 12.37 -24.12 -33.63
N LEU A 337 12.96 -23.04 -34.16
CA LEU A 337 14.05 -23.11 -35.17
C LEU A 337 15.40 -23.69 -34.68
N SER A 338 15.44 -24.39 -33.54
CA SER A 338 16.57 -25.21 -33.08
C SER A 338 17.92 -24.48 -33.08
N ARG A 339 17.93 -23.20 -32.75
CA ARG A 339 19.13 -22.52 -32.27
C ARG A 339 19.02 -22.36 -30.77
N ASP A 340 19.70 -23.27 -30.06
CA ASP A 340 19.95 -23.24 -28.61
C ASP A 340 20.50 -21.90 -28.07
N THR A 341 20.78 -20.92 -28.93
CA THR A 341 21.36 -19.63 -28.61
C THR A 341 20.39 -18.62 -27.97
N LEU A 342 19.06 -18.81 -27.96
CA LEU A 342 18.17 -17.90 -27.23
C LEU A 342 18.25 -18.06 -25.70
N SER A 343 18.63 -19.25 -25.23
CA SER A 343 18.93 -19.48 -23.80
C SER A 343 20.19 -18.74 -23.32
N GLY A 344 20.89 -18.07 -24.25
CA GLY A 344 22.00 -17.16 -24.02
C GLY A 344 21.72 -15.71 -24.42
N ILE A 345 20.47 -15.27 -24.59
CA ILE A 345 20.19 -13.82 -24.48
C ILE A 345 20.18 -13.47 -23.00
N GLU A 346 21.38 -13.47 -22.43
CA GLU A 346 21.75 -12.46 -21.45
C GLU A 346 21.45 -11.10 -22.11
N LEU A 347 20.25 -10.54 -21.88
CA LEU A 347 19.95 -9.14 -22.23
C LEU A 347 21.04 -8.23 -21.66
N SER A 348 21.58 -8.66 -20.51
CA SER A 348 22.86 -8.22 -20.02
C SER A 348 23.74 -9.40 -19.67
N LYS A 349 25.00 -9.35 -20.11
CA LYS A 349 26.09 -10.25 -19.68
C LYS A 349 26.49 -10.09 -18.21
N SER A 350 25.82 -9.18 -17.49
CA SER A 350 26.09 -8.90 -16.09
C SER A 350 25.26 -9.81 -15.18
N PRO A 351 25.91 -10.65 -14.35
CA PRO A 351 25.21 -11.53 -13.40
C PRO A 351 24.41 -10.74 -12.35
N VAL A 352 24.74 -9.46 -12.15
CA VAL A 352 24.06 -8.58 -11.21
C VAL A 352 22.79 -7.98 -11.83
N LEU A 353 22.80 -7.62 -13.11
CA LEU A 353 21.58 -7.14 -13.80
C LEU A 353 20.56 -8.25 -14.01
N ALA A 354 21.01 -9.51 -14.07
CA ALA A 354 20.13 -10.67 -14.10
C ALA A 354 19.21 -10.79 -12.87
N LEU A 355 19.51 -10.08 -11.77
CA LEU A 355 18.67 -10.01 -10.56
C LEU A 355 17.45 -9.08 -10.74
N LEU A 356 17.42 -8.27 -11.81
CA LEU A 356 16.36 -7.30 -12.07
C LEU A 356 15.26 -7.91 -12.97
N PRO A 357 14.03 -7.39 -12.91
CA PRO A 357 13.01 -7.72 -13.90
C PRO A 357 13.46 -7.46 -15.35
N PRO A 358 13.10 -8.30 -16.34
CA PRO A 358 13.60 -8.20 -17.72
C PRO A 358 13.34 -6.87 -18.43
N HIS A 359 12.21 -6.19 -18.15
CA HIS A 359 11.91 -4.88 -18.72
C HIS A 359 12.92 -3.81 -18.25
N ILE A 360 13.37 -3.89 -16.99
CA ILE A 360 14.41 -2.99 -16.46
C ILE A 360 15.75 -3.27 -17.14
N GLN A 361 16.07 -4.55 -17.37
CA GLN A 361 17.28 -4.93 -18.10
C GLN A 361 17.25 -4.39 -19.54
N SER A 362 16.10 -4.46 -20.21
CA SER A 362 15.89 -3.90 -21.55
C SER A 362 16.11 -2.38 -21.56
N ASP A 363 15.39 -1.65 -20.70
CA ASP A 363 15.48 -0.19 -20.63
C ASP A 363 16.90 0.30 -20.30
N ILE A 364 17.63 -0.43 -19.43
CA ILE A 364 19.04 -0.16 -19.14
C ILE A 364 19.91 -0.44 -20.37
N SER A 365 19.66 -1.56 -21.07
CA SER A 365 20.42 -1.92 -22.27
C SER A 365 20.26 -0.92 -23.42
N GLU A 366 19.14 -0.17 -23.44
CA GLU A 366 18.90 0.94 -24.36
C GLU A 366 19.63 2.23 -23.96
N GLN A 367 20.10 2.35 -22.71
CA GLN A 367 20.88 3.49 -22.26
C GLN A 367 22.31 3.46 -22.82
N LYS A 368 23.00 4.62 -22.77
CA LYS A 368 24.43 4.71 -23.07
C LYS A 368 25.24 3.71 -22.23
N ARG A 369 26.28 3.11 -22.81
CA ARG A 369 27.12 2.10 -22.13
C ARG A 369 27.68 2.56 -20.78
N SER A 370 27.99 3.85 -20.65
CA SER A 370 28.43 4.44 -19.38
C SER A 370 27.36 4.37 -18.28
N VAL A 371 26.09 4.59 -18.62
CA VAL A 371 24.95 4.48 -17.70
C VAL A 371 24.75 3.04 -17.28
N GLN A 372 24.82 2.09 -18.23
CA GLN A 372 24.73 0.65 -17.95
C GLN A 372 25.77 0.19 -16.91
N VAL A 373 27.04 0.54 -17.14
CA VAL A 373 28.15 0.15 -16.25
C VAL A 373 27.99 0.76 -14.86
N GLU A 374 27.53 1.99 -14.75
CA GLU A 374 27.26 2.59 -13.44
C GLU A 374 26.04 1.97 -12.76
N PHE A 375 25.02 1.58 -13.53
CA PHE A 375 23.84 0.92 -13.00
C PHE A 375 24.18 -0.46 -12.45
N GLU A 376 25.02 -1.23 -13.15
CA GLU A 376 25.58 -2.49 -12.66
C GLU A 376 26.29 -2.33 -11.30
N LYS A 377 27.14 -1.30 -11.16
CA LYS A 377 27.81 -0.98 -9.90
C LYS A 377 26.82 -0.60 -8.80
N PHE A 378 25.79 0.16 -9.14
CA PHE A 378 24.73 0.53 -8.21
C PHE A 378 23.95 -0.68 -7.71
N ILE A 379 23.52 -1.60 -8.58
CA ILE A 379 22.83 -2.82 -8.16
C ILE A 379 23.73 -3.68 -7.29
N THR A 380 25.02 -3.79 -7.63
CA THR A 380 25.99 -4.51 -6.80
C THR A 380 26.03 -3.93 -5.38
N LEU A 381 26.13 -2.61 -5.26
CA LEU A 381 26.11 -1.91 -3.97
C LEU A 381 24.76 -2.08 -3.26
N PHE A 382 23.65 -2.00 -3.98
CA PHE A 382 22.30 -2.23 -3.44
C PHE A 382 22.21 -3.61 -2.80
N VAL A 383 22.61 -4.66 -3.52
CA VAL A 383 22.59 -6.04 -3.00
C VAL A 383 23.44 -6.16 -1.74
N GLN A 384 24.65 -5.59 -1.75
CA GLN A 384 25.55 -5.62 -0.60
C GLN A 384 24.96 -4.90 0.62
N VAL A 385 24.47 -3.66 0.44
CA VAL A 385 23.84 -2.87 1.51
C VAL A 385 22.61 -3.59 2.06
N ASN A 386 21.79 -4.14 1.18
CA ASN A 386 20.58 -4.87 1.54
C ASN A 386 20.90 -6.15 2.33
N GLN A 387 21.93 -6.90 1.97
CA GLN A 387 22.35 -8.11 2.68
C GLN A 387 22.95 -7.81 4.06
N ASN A 388 23.66 -6.68 4.19
CA ASN A 388 24.30 -6.25 5.44
C ASN A 388 23.34 -5.57 6.41
N ALA A 389 22.18 -5.08 5.93
CA ALA A 389 21.15 -4.51 6.78
C ALA A 389 20.52 -5.57 7.69
N SER A 390 20.00 -5.12 8.84
CA SER A 390 19.25 -6.00 9.75
C SER A 390 18.06 -6.64 9.01
N LYS A 391 17.70 -7.90 9.33
CA LYS A 391 16.71 -8.69 8.56
C LYS A 391 15.40 -7.95 8.25
N HIS A 392 14.93 -7.09 9.15
CA HIS A 392 13.68 -6.32 8.98
C HIS A 392 13.80 -5.10 8.04
N GLN A 393 15.03 -4.67 7.76
CA GLN A 393 15.34 -3.58 6.84
C GLN A 393 15.70 -4.08 5.44
N GLN A 394 15.88 -5.40 5.27
CA GLN A 394 16.14 -6.00 3.96
C GLN A 394 14.88 -5.93 3.09
N ARG A 395 15.09 -5.87 1.77
CA ARG A 395 14.05 -5.86 0.73
C ARG A 395 14.29 -6.98 -0.26
N ASN A 396 13.20 -7.48 -0.86
CA ASN A 396 13.31 -8.31 -2.04
C ASN A 396 13.76 -7.43 -3.22
N ILE A 397 14.92 -7.73 -3.79
CA ILE A 397 15.56 -6.90 -4.84
C ILE A 397 14.63 -6.74 -6.04
N SER A 398 14.09 -7.84 -6.57
CA SER A 398 13.21 -7.81 -7.75
C SER A 398 11.94 -7.01 -7.49
N LEU A 399 11.29 -7.21 -6.33
CA LEU A 399 10.08 -6.49 -5.96
C LEU A 399 10.34 -4.99 -5.75
N PHE A 400 11.46 -4.61 -5.14
CA PHE A 400 11.85 -3.22 -4.96
C PHE A 400 11.95 -2.50 -6.31
N PHE A 401 12.71 -3.07 -7.25
CA PHE A 401 12.90 -2.47 -8.56
C PHE A 401 11.63 -2.49 -9.42
N PHE A 402 10.77 -3.50 -9.25
CA PHE A 402 9.45 -3.52 -9.85
C PHE A 402 8.54 -2.40 -9.34
N LYS A 403 8.43 -2.24 -8.00
CA LYS A 403 7.59 -1.23 -7.36
C LYS A 403 7.99 0.20 -7.76
N HIS A 404 9.29 0.47 -7.86
CA HIS A 404 9.81 1.81 -8.14
C HIS A 404 10.24 2.03 -9.59
N TYR A 405 9.91 1.10 -10.50
CA TYR A 405 10.39 1.09 -11.87
C TYR A 405 10.17 2.42 -12.61
N ASP A 406 8.94 2.93 -12.62
CA ASP A 406 8.59 4.14 -13.38
C ASP A 406 9.39 5.37 -12.93
N VAL A 407 9.60 5.51 -11.62
CA VAL A 407 10.37 6.64 -11.04
C VAL A 407 11.86 6.49 -11.36
N ILE A 408 12.40 5.28 -11.25
CA ILE A 408 13.79 4.98 -11.61
C ILE A 408 14.01 5.27 -13.09
N ARG A 409 13.10 4.81 -13.96
CA ARG A 409 13.16 5.07 -15.41
C ARG A 409 13.13 6.56 -15.70
N GLN A 410 12.20 7.31 -15.11
CA GLN A 410 12.12 8.76 -15.26
C GLN A 410 13.45 9.44 -14.88
N LEU A 411 14.04 9.08 -13.74
CA LEU A 411 15.32 9.65 -13.31
C LEU A 411 16.48 9.29 -14.24
N LEU A 412 16.51 8.06 -14.77
CA LEU A 412 17.49 7.63 -15.77
C LEU A 412 17.33 8.40 -17.08
N CYS A 413 16.10 8.54 -17.58
CA CYS A 413 15.81 9.30 -18.80
C CYS A 413 16.25 10.76 -18.68
N ILE A 414 16.00 11.40 -17.54
CA ILE A 414 16.29 12.82 -17.35
C ILE A 414 17.77 13.08 -17.03
N MET A 415 18.35 12.35 -16.07
CA MET A 415 19.67 12.66 -15.51
C MET A 415 20.79 11.70 -15.95
N GLY A 416 20.46 10.62 -16.66
CA GLY A 416 21.43 9.62 -17.10
C GLY A 416 22.21 8.99 -15.94
N SER A 417 23.54 9.00 -16.01
CA SER A 417 24.40 8.43 -14.96
C SER A 417 24.35 9.20 -13.63
N GLU A 418 23.98 10.48 -13.64
CA GLU A 418 23.91 11.29 -12.42
C GLU A 418 22.77 10.83 -11.50
N SER A 419 21.65 10.32 -12.04
CA SER A 419 20.62 9.71 -11.18
C SER A 419 21.12 8.46 -10.47
N ILE A 420 22.01 7.68 -11.10
CA ILE A 420 22.60 6.49 -10.51
C ILE A 420 23.52 6.88 -9.36
N TYR A 421 24.41 7.85 -9.56
CA TYR A 421 25.26 8.36 -8.49
C TYR A 421 24.45 8.92 -7.32
N TYR A 422 23.38 9.63 -7.63
CA TYR A 422 22.44 10.07 -6.62
C TYR A 422 21.80 8.90 -5.85
N MET A 423 21.19 7.93 -6.54
CA MET A 423 20.56 6.78 -5.88
C MET A 423 21.56 6.00 -5.02
N ARG A 424 22.82 5.89 -5.44
CA ARG A 424 23.90 5.29 -4.65
C ARG A 424 24.15 6.02 -3.34
N ASN A 425 24.11 7.36 -3.32
CA ASN A 425 24.29 8.15 -2.11
C ASN A 425 23.17 7.93 -1.08
N HIS A 426 22.00 7.46 -1.52
CA HIS A 426 20.88 7.12 -0.64
C HIS A 426 20.93 5.68 -0.09
N LEU A 427 21.96 4.89 -0.39
CA LEU A 427 22.17 3.54 0.15
C LEU A 427 22.99 3.53 1.45
N ALA A 428 22.87 4.56 2.29
CA ALA A 428 23.65 4.72 3.52
C ALA A 428 23.25 3.69 4.60
N GLY A 429 23.97 2.56 4.66
CA GLY A 429 23.80 1.49 5.67
C GLY A 429 22.54 0.63 5.50
N THR A 430 21.55 1.10 4.75
CA THR A 430 20.31 0.39 4.42
C THR A 430 19.68 0.90 3.12
N VAL A 431 18.83 0.09 2.47
CA VAL A 431 18.09 0.46 1.25
C VAL A 431 16.86 1.33 1.52
N LEU A 432 16.43 1.46 2.79
CA LEU A 432 15.21 2.18 3.18
C LEU A 432 15.22 3.66 2.81
N ASN A 433 16.38 4.31 2.89
CA ASN A 433 16.47 5.74 2.58
C ASN A 433 16.25 5.97 1.07
N LEU A 434 16.79 5.09 0.22
CA LEU A 434 16.48 5.09 -1.21
C LEU A 434 15.00 4.79 -1.47
N GLU A 435 14.41 3.78 -0.81
CA GLU A 435 12.98 3.46 -0.91
C GLU A 435 12.12 4.70 -0.69
N ARG A 436 12.30 5.38 0.44
CA ARG A 436 11.58 6.60 0.81
C ARG A 436 11.79 7.71 -0.22
N THR A 437 13.03 7.90 -0.66
CA THR A 437 13.37 8.93 -1.65
C THR A 437 12.61 8.73 -2.96
N LEU A 438 12.50 7.47 -3.42
CA LEU A 438 11.77 7.13 -4.64
C LEU A 438 10.25 7.23 -4.44
N GLU A 439 9.72 6.96 -3.24
CA GLU A 439 8.29 7.14 -2.91
C GLU A 439 7.85 8.61 -2.94
N PHE A 440 8.75 9.55 -2.64
CA PHE A 440 8.43 10.99 -2.65
C PHE A 440 8.51 11.64 -4.03
N LEU A 441 9.08 10.97 -5.03
CA LEU A 441 9.24 11.55 -6.37
C LEU A 441 8.02 11.23 -7.23
N PRO A 442 7.28 12.25 -7.70
CA PRO A 442 6.12 12.00 -8.54
C PRO A 442 6.51 11.62 -9.98
N ARG A 443 5.63 10.86 -10.61
CA ARG A 443 5.69 10.61 -12.06
C ARG A 443 5.20 11.85 -12.83
N LEU A 444 6.03 12.32 -13.75
CA LEU A 444 5.71 13.38 -14.70
C LEU A 444 5.09 12.79 -15.98
N PRO A 445 4.30 13.59 -16.74
CA PRO A 445 3.89 13.24 -18.10
C PRO A 445 5.10 12.92 -18.99
N GLU A 446 4.97 11.91 -19.86
CA GLU A 446 6.04 11.46 -20.79
C GLU A 446 6.57 12.59 -21.68
N GLU A 447 5.69 13.50 -22.10
CA GLU A 447 6.03 14.66 -22.92
C GLU A 447 7.06 15.60 -22.28
N LEU A 448 7.22 15.59 -20.95
CA LEU A 448 8.20 16.43 -20.25
C LEU A 448 9.57 15.75 -20.07
N LEU A 449 9.67 14.43 -20.23
CA LEU A 449 10.89 13.70 -19.88
C LEU A 449 12.07 14.06 -20.79
N GLN A 450 11.87 14.01 -22.11
CA GLN A 450 12.91 14.36 -23.09
C GLN A 450 13.33 15.85 -23.01
N PRO A 451 12.40 16.81 -22.95
CA PRO A 451 12.71 18.22 -22.69
C PRO A 451 13.57 18.46 -21.43
N LEU A 452 13.18 17.86 -20.31
CA LEU A 452 13.92 17.99 -19.06
C LEU A 452 15.30 17.33 -19.13
N ALA A 453 15.43 16.23 -19.85
CA ALA A 453 16.72 15.59 -20.10
C ALA A 453 17.67 16.53 -20.87
N GLN A 454 17.16 17.20 -21.91
CA GLN A 454 17.95 18.18 -22.67
C GLN A 454 18.39 19.35 -21.79
N TYR A 455 17.46 19.92 -21.01
CA TYR A 455 17.76 21.00 -20.06
C TYR A 455 18.82 20.59 -19.03
N PHE A 456 18.66 19.43 -18.39
CA PHE A 456 19.60 18.93 -17.39
C PHE A 456 21.01 18.75 -17.98
N ASN A 457 21.11 18.19 -19.19
CA ASN A 457 22.38 18.03 -19.90
C ASN A 457 23.02 19.39 -20.24
N GLN A 458 22.23 20.39 -20.65
CA GLN A 458 22.72 21.74 -20.95
C GLN A 458 23.27 22.45 -19.70
N CYS A 459 22.72 22.17 -18.52
CA CYS A 459 23.20 22.76 -17.27
C CYS A 459 24.58 22.25 -16.83
N GLY A 460 25.04 21.09 -17.34
CA GLY A 460 26.35 20.54 -17.01
C GLY A 460 26.56 20.17 -15.53
N VAL A 461 25.47 19.89 -14.81
CA VAL A 461 25.48 19.64 -13.36
C VAL A 461 25.86 18.18 -13.08
N THR A 462 26.66 17.96 -12.04
CA THR A 462 27.06 16.60 -11.60
C THR A 462 26.97 16.48 -10.09
N THR A 463 26.62 15.29 -9.60
CA THR A 463 26.46 14.94 -8.19
C THR A 463 27.72 15.19 -7.38
N LYS A 464 28.89 15.01 -8.00
CA LYS A 464 30.19 15.20 -7.33
C LYS A 464 30.57 16.68 -7.17
N LYS A 465 30.32 17.51 -8.19
CA LYS A 465 30.75 18.92 -8.20
C LYS A 465 29.68 19.86 -7.68
N HIS A 466 28.40 19.50 -7.84
CA HIS A 466 27.26 20.37 -7.63
C HIS A 466 26.09 19.63 -6.95
N PRO A 467 26.29 19.01 -5.77
CA PRO A 467 25.24 18.22 -5.11
C PRO A 467 23.96 19.05 -4.83
N GLU A 468 24.12 20.32 -4.45
CA GLU A 468 22.99 21.22 -4.19
C GLU A 468 22.12 21.47 -5.43
N GLN A 469 22.72 21.58 -6.61
CA GLN A 469 22.00 21.76 -7.88
C GLN A 469 21.24 20.49 -8.30
N ILE A 470 21.75 19.31 -7.94
CA ILE A 470 21.07 18.03 -8.14
C ILE A 470 19.82 17.96 -7.27
N ASP A 471 19.91 18.37 -6.00
CA ASP A 471 18.77 18.41 -5.09
C ASP A 471 17.74 19.47 -5.50
N ALA A 472 18.19 20.64 -5.97
CA ALA A 472 17.32 21.65 -6.57
C ALA A 472 16.56 21.10 -7.78
N PHE A 473 17.23 20.35 -8.66
CA PHE A 473 16.60 19.77 -9.85
C PHE A 473 15.50 18.76 -9.51
N LYS A 474 15.71 17.88 -8.51
CA LYS A 474 14.66 16.95 -8.05
C LYS A 474 13.46 17.69 -7.52
N THR A 475 13.73 18.80 -6.83
CA THR A 475 12.69 19.66 -6.34
C THR A 475 11.91 20.28 -7.51
N CYS A 476 12.57 20.66 -8.61
CA CYS A 476 11.88 21.10 -9.82
C CYS A 476 10.89 20.03 -10.30
N ILE A 477 11.23 18.73 -10.27
CA ILE A 477 10.31 17.64 -10.66
C ILE A 477 9.03 17.67 -9.80
N ILE A 478 9.18 17.86 -8.49
CA ILE A 478 8.06 17.92 -7.55
C ILE A 478 7.22 19.18 -7.79
N ALA A 479 7.88 20.34 -7.90
CA ALA A 479 7.23 21.62 -8.17
C ALA A 479 6.48 21.62 -9.51
N LEU A 480 7.07 21.04 -10.56
CA LEU A 480 6.43 20.85 -11.86
C LEU A 480 5.19 19.99 -11.74
N LYS A 481 5.26 18.83 -11.07
CA LYS A 481 4.08 17.99 -10.87
C LYS A 481 2.96 18.76 -10.18
N THR A 482 3.30 19.53 -9.15
CA THR A 482 2.34 20.38 -8.45
C THR A 482 1.73 21.41 -9.39
N LEU A 483 2.53 22.22 -10.10
CA LEU A 483 2.03 23.20 -11.08
C LEU A 483 1.16 22.58 -12.18
N ILE A 484 1.47 21.35 -12.61
CA ILE A 484 0.66 20.60 -13.56
C ILE A 484 -0.70 20.24 -12.96
N ASN A 485 -0.70 19.69 -11.75
CA ASN A 485 -1.94 19.34 -11.04
C ASN A 485 -2.80 20.59 -10.76
N LEU A 486 -2.15 21.73 -10.49
CA LEU A 486 -2.78 23.03 -10.30
C LEU A 486 -3.30 23.65 -11.62
N GLN A 487 -3.02 23.05 -12.77
CA GLN A 487 -3.31 23.61 -14.10
C GLN A 487 -2.74 25.02 -14.30
N ALA A 488 -1.62 25.33 -13.63
CA ALA A 488 -1.00 26.66 -13.64
C ALA A 488 -0.55 27.13 -15.03
N HIS A 489 -0.48 26.20 -15.98
CA HIS A 489 -0.09 26.43 -17.37
C HIS A 489 -1.29 26.69 -18.29
N LYS A 490 -2.54 26.50 -17.84
CA LYS A 490 -3.72 26.43 -18.72
C LYS A 490 -4.00 27.74 -19.46
N GLU A 491 -4.03 28.88 -18.77
CA GLU A 491 -4.28 30.20 -19.38
C GLU A 491 -3.17 30.57 -20.39
N GLU A 492 -1.93 30.24 -20.08
CA GLU A 492 -0.76 30.48 -20.94
C GLU A 492 -0.70 29.53 -22.14
N LEU A 493 -1.16 28.28 -22.01
CA LEU A 493 -1.29 27.35 -23.14
C LEU A 493 -2.38 27.77 -24.12
N GLU A 494 -3.48 28.34 -23.63
CA GLU A 494 -4.57 28.81 -24.49
C GLU A 494 -4.17 30.06 -25.31
N THR A 495 -3.13 30.79 -24.88
CA THR A 495 -2.76 32.09 -25.46
C THR A 495 -1.38 32.14 -26.11
N ASN A 496 -0.36 31.48 -25.54
CA ASN A 496 1.05 31.78 -25.84
C ASN A 496 1.93 30.55 -26.20
N PHE A 497 1.49 29.32 -25.93
CA PHE A 497 2.32 28.12 -26.08
C PHE A 497 1.59 26.94 -26.70
N SER A 498 2.26 26.19 -27.59
CA SER A 498 1.71 25.01 -28.26
C SER A 498 1.62 23.76 -27.39
N SER A 499 2.42 23.67 -26.33
CA SER A 499 2.44 22.51 -25.44
C SER A 499 2.93 22.86 -24.04
N MET A 500 2.58 22.01 -23.06
CA MET A 500 3.03 22.12 -21.67
C MET A 500 4.56 22.11 -21.53
N SER A 501 5.22 21.30 -22.37
CA SER A 501 6.68 21.26 -22.48
C SER A 501 7.24 22.62 -22.85
N ASP A 502 6.68 23.28 -23.87
CA ASP A 502 7.18 24.57 -24.36
C ASP A 502 7.09 25.66 -23.27
N TYR A 503 5.99 25.67 -22.52
CA TYR A 503 5.81 26.60 -21.40
C TYR A 503 6.90 26.44 -20.34
N TYR A 504 7.08 25.24 -19.77
CA TYR A 504 8.07 25.05 -18.70
C TYR A 504 9.51 25.14 -19.18
N LEU A 505 9.81 24.77 -20.43
CA LEU A 505 11.13 24.99 -21.02
C LEU A 505 11.43 26.47 -21.22
N SER A 506 10.45 27.29 -21.57
CA SER A 506 10.63 28.74 -21.68
C SER A 506 11.05 29.35 -20.33
N ILE A 507 10.49 28.83 -19.24
CA ILE A 507 10.84 29.22 -17.86
C ILE A 507 12.26 28.74 -17.52
N ALA A 508 12.64 27.53 -17.92
CA ALA A 508 13.95 26.95 -17.64
C ALA A 508 15.09 27.56 -18.46
N LYS A 509 14.80 28.14 -19.63
CA LYS A 509 15.79 28.59 -20.61
C LYS A 509 16.83 29.54 -19.99
N GLY A 510 18.10 29.14 -20.11
CA GLY A 510 19.25 29.92 -19.65
C GLY A 510 19.43 29.96 -18.13
N LYS A 511 18.66 29.19 -17.36
CA LYS A 511 18.73 29.12 -15.89
C LYS A 511 19.46 27.86 -15.42
N THR A 512 20.14 27.94 -14.30
CA THR A 512 20.61 26.79 -13.52
C THR A 512 19.43 26.07 -12.83
N PRO A 513 19.57 24.81 -12.38
CA PRO A 513 18.50 24.14 -11.64
C PRO A 513 17.97 24.91 -10.43
N GLN A 514 18.85 25.58 -9.67
CA GLN A 514 18.42 26.42 -8.55
C GLN A 514 17.63 27.65 -9.01
N GLU A 515 18.04 28.31 -10.09
CA GLU A 515 17.30 29.46 -10.63
C GLU A 515 15.96 29.03 -11.26
N PHE A 516 15.93 27.86 -11.90
CA PHE A 516 14.69 27.28 -12.41
C PHE A 516 13.76 26.90 -11.27
N LEU A 517 14.27 26.28 -10.19
CA LEU A 517 13.50 26.04 -8.98
C LEU A 517 12.94 27.34 -8.41
N ASN A 518 13.74 28.39 -8.31
CA ASN A 518 13.27 29.69 -7.84
C ASN A 518 12.16 30.24 -8.74
N ALA A 519 12.27 30.10 -10.06
CA ALA A 519 11.22 30.51 -10.99
C ALA A 519 9.92 29.69 -10.82
N LEU A 520 10.02 28.38 -10.69
CA LEU A 520 8.86 27.52 -10.41
C LEU A 520 8.22 27.85 -9.06
N ALA A 521 9.06 28.14 -8.06
CA ALA A 521 8.62 28.57 -6.74
C ALA A 521 7.92 29.93 -6.80
N LYS A 522 8.37 30.89 -7.62
CA LYS A 522 7.65 32.15 -7.86
C LYS A 522 6.24 31.89 -8.36
N ILE A 523 6.10 31.01 -9.34
CA ILE A 523 4.79 30.68 -9.92
C ILE A 523 3.93 30.00 -8.86
N LEU A 524 4.45 29.02 -8.11
CA LEU A 524 3.70 28.39 -7.02
C LEU A 524 3.30 29.40 -5.94
N LEU A 525 4.21 30.27 -5.53
CA LEU A 525 3.95 31.32 -4.55
C LEU A 525 2.94 32.33 -5.07
N SER A 526 2.96 32.70 -6.35
CA SER A 526 1.95 33.59 -6.92
C SER A 526 0.57 32.93 -6.96
N PHE A 527 0.49 31.60 -7.12
CA PHE A 527 -0.77 30.84 -7.00
C PHE A 527 -1.30 30.77 -5.56
N ILE A 528 -0.40 30.68 -4.57
CA ILE A 528 -0.77 30.59 -3.15
C ILE A 528 -1.11 31.97 -2.59
N LEU A 529 -0.32 33.00 -2.91
CA LEU A 529 -0.31 34.30 -2.25
C LEU A 529 -1.01 35.40 -3.06
N GLN A 530 -1.87 35.04 -4.03
CA GLN A 530 -2.54 35.90 -5.04
C GLN A 530 -3.07 37.27 -4.55
N LYS A 531 -3.27 37.49 -3.25
CA LYS A 531 -3.84 38.71 -2.65
C LYS A 531 -2.84 39.67 -2.00
N ASN A 532 -1.62 39.26 -1.68
CA ASN A 532 -0.70 40.07 -0.87
C ASN A 532 0.46 40.54 -1.74
N ASN A 533 0.57 41.87 -1.93
CA ASN A 533 1.61 42.58 -2.70
C ASN A 533 3.04 42.31 -2.18
N ILE A 534 3.47 41.05 -2.13
CA ILE A 534 4.80 40.64 -1.71
C ILE A 534 5.66 40.63 -2.97
N ASP A 535 6.69 41.47 -2.97
CA ASP A 535 7.72 41.42 -4.01
C ASP A 535 8.55 40.13 -3.86
N LEU A 536 8.25 39.13 -4.70
CA LEU A 536 8.88 37.81 -4.72
C LEU A 536 10.29 37.86 -5.34
N THR A 537 11.20 38.56 -4.67
CA THR A 537 12.62 38.61 -5.05
C THR A 537 13.31 37.25 -4.81
N ASP A 538 14.41 36.97 -5.52
CA ASP A 538 15.15 35.70 -5.35
C ASP A 538 15.68 35.50 -3.92
N LYS A 539 16.00 36.59 -3.23
CA LYS A 539 16.41 36.57 -1.82
C LYS A 539 15.28 36.07 -0.93
N VAL A 540 14.06 36.57 -1.13
CA VAL A 540 12.89 36.14 -0.35
C VAL A 540 12.63 34.65 -0.53
N ILE A 541 12.72 34.15 -1.76
CA ILE A 541 12.49 32.73 -2.08
C ILE A 541 13.56 31.83 -1.46
N SER A 542 14.82 32.28 -1.49
CA SER A 542 15.90 31.55 -0.82
C SER A 542 15.66 31.46 0.70
N GLU A 543 15.21 32.55 1.34
CA GLU A 543 14.84 32.52 2.75
C GLU A 543 13.63 31.64 3.04
N ILE A 544 12.64 31.59 2.14
CA ILE A 544 11.52 30.65 2.23
C ILE A 544 12.05 29.21 2.26
N PHE A 545 12.87 28.79 1.29
CA PHE A 545 13.35 27.42 1.23
C PHE A 545 14.38 27.03 2.30
N LYS A 546 14.93 28.00 3.05
CA LYS A 546 15.65 27.71 4.30
C LYS A 546 14.72 27.29 5.43
N ARG A 547 13.45 27.73 5.41
CA ARG A 547 12.44 27.45 6.43
C ARG A 547 11.60 26.23 6.11
N ILE A 548 11.26 26.03 4.84
CA ILE A 548 10.38 24.95 4.39
C ILE A 548 11.08 24.05 3.36
N LYS A 549 10.93 22.73 3.54
CA LYS A 549 11.37 21.80 2.50
C LYS A 549 10.50 22.00 1.27
N PRO A 550 11.07 22.06 0.06
CA PRO A 550 10.27 22.30 -1.13
C PRO A 550 9.14 21.27 -1.38
N THR A 551 9.29 20.03 -0.91
CA THR A 551 8.24 19.01 -0.96
C THR A 551 7.03 19.40 -0.10
N GLN A 552 7.29 19.86 1.12
CA GLN A 552 6.28 20.38 2.04
C GLN A 552 5.63 21.65 1.49
N PHE A 553 6.42 22.49 0.83
CA PHE A 553 5.90 23.67 0.14
C PHE A 553 4.92 23.30 -0.97
N ALA A 554 5.28 22.34 -1.81
CA ALA A 554 4.41 21.80 -2.85
C ALA A 554 3.11 21.17 -2.28
N GLN A 555 3.19 20.46 -1.16
CA GLN A 555 2.01 19.89 -0.48
C GLN A 555 1.06 20.99 0.02
N LEU A 556 1.60 22.03 0.64
CA LEU A 556 0.80 23.18 1.11
C LEU A 556 0.20 23.97 -0.05
N ALA A 557 0.91 24.07 -1.17
CA ALA A 557 0.37 24.65 -2.40
C ALA A 557 -0.85 23.86 -2.89
N ALA A 558 -0.76 22.53 -2.93
CA ALA A 558 -1.87 21.67 -3.32
C ALA A 558 -3.06 21.79 -2.33
N ALA A 559 -2.77 21.77 -1.03
CA ALA A 559 -3.76 21.97 0.03
C ALA A 559 -4.54 23.30 -0.14
N SER A 560 -3.87 24.38 -0.58
CA SER A 560 -4.51 25.66 -0.85
C SER A 560 -5.61 25.61 -1.91
N GLN A 561 -5.49 24.71 -2.90
CA GLN A 561 -6.51 24.52 -3.94
C GLN A 561 -7.63 23.60 -3.49
N HIS A 562 -7.32 22.58 -2.68
CA HIS A 562 -8.37 21.78 -2.05
C HIS A 562 -9.30 22.66 -1.21
N MET A 563 -8.76 23.73 -0.63
CA MET A 563 -9.50 24.76 0.09
C MET A 563 -10.02 25.90 -0.80
N ALA A 564 -9.98 25.81 -2.14
CA ALA A 564 -10.31 26.96 -3.01
C ALA A 564 -11.71 27.56 -2.76
N GLN A 565 -12.66 26.73 -2.33
CA GLN A 565 -14.05 27.11 -2.01
C GLN A 565 -14.35 27.08 -0.51
N ASP A 566 -13.33 26.93 0.33
CA ASP A 566 -13.47 26.82 1.78
C ASP A 566 -13.29 28.20 2.45
N GLU A 567 -14.16 28.53 3.40
CA GLU A 567 -14.16 29.82 4.10
C GLU A 567 -12.87 30.06 4.90
N TYR A 568 -12.17 29.01 5.34
CA TYR A 568 -10.91 29.12 6.10
C TYR A 568 -9.68 29.30 5.21
N ARG A 569 -9.84 29.33 3.88
CA ARG A 569 -8.71 29.47 2.94
C ARG A 569 -7.91 30.74 3.20
N ASP A 570 -8.57 31.88 3.40
CA ASP A 570 -7.86 33.14 3.60
C ASP A 570 -7.07 33.15 4.92
N VAL A 571 -7.58 32.51 5.99
CA VAL A 571 -6.83 32.32 7.25
C VAL A 571 -5.61 31.44 7.02
N TYR A 572 -5.80 30.32 6.33
CA TYR A 572 -4.71 29.42 5.96
C TYR A 572 -3.61 30.14 5.18
N LEU A 573 -3.97 30.94 4.17
CA LEU A 573 -3.02 31.67 3.34
C LEU A 573 -2.25 32.73 4.13
N ASN A 574 -2.88 33.42 5.08
CA ASN A 574 -2.20 34.38 5.95
C ASN A 574 -1.20 33.67 6.90
N LEU A 575 -1.61 32.58 7.55
CA LEU A 575 -0.73 31.79 8.41
C LEU A 575 0.44 31.21 7.62
N LEU A 576 0.16 30.65 6.43
CA LEU A 576 1.18 30.11 5.54
C LEU A 576 2.15 31.21 5.10
N GLN A 577 1.66 32.37 4.71
CA GLN A 577 2.51 33.50 4.35
C GLN A 577 3.46 33.87 5.49
N LEU A 578 2.93 34.02 6.71
CA LEU A 578 3.72 34.36 7.89
C LEU A 578 4.80 33.30 8.14
N ASP A 579 4.50 32.00 8.04
CA ASP A 579 5.51 30.94 8.15
C ASP A 579 6.60 31.07 7.08
N LEU A 580 6.20 31.30 5.82
CA LEU A 580 7.12 31.39 4.69
C LEU A 580 8.03 32.62 4.81
N ILE A 581 7.49 33.78 5.17
CA ILE A 581 8.24 35.04 5.29
C ILE A 581 8.87 35.25 6.68
N GLY A 582 8.59 34.38 7.65
CA GLY A 582 9.08 34.47 9.03
C GLY A 582 8.44 35.62 9.80
N GLY A 583 7.16 35.88 9.52
CA GLY A 583 6.34 36.81 10.28
C GLY A 583 5.94 36.25 11.63
N ASN A 584 5.36 37.11 12.47
CA ASN A 584 4.92 36.74 13.81
C ASN A 584 3.51 36.15 13.79
N ILE A 585 3.40 34.83 13.94
CA ILE A 585 2.12 34.11 14.01
C ILE A 585 1.32 34.53 15.24
N ASP A 586 1.96 34.68 16.41
CA ASP A 586 1.32 35.10 17.66
C ASP A 586 0.67 36.48 17.50
N ALA A 587 1.36 37.43 16.86
CA ALA A 587 0.79 38.74 16.55
C ALA A 587 -0.46 38.63 15.67
N PHE A 588 -0.45 37.80 14.61
CA PHE A 588 -1.63 37.61 13.78
C PHE A 588 -2.80 36.98 14.55
N LEU A 589 -2.51 36.06 15.48
CA LEU A 589 -3.54 35.38 16.28
C LEU A 589 -4.07 36.20 17.46
N HIS A 590 -3.33 37.20 17.95
CA HIS A 590 -3.63 37.83 19.24
C HIS A 590 -3.52 39.37 19.28
N ASP A 591 -2.93 40.03 18.27
CA ASP A 591 -2.89 41.50 18.20
C ASP A 591 -4.21 42.05 17.64
N THR A 592 -5.03 42.65 18.51
CA THR A 592 -6.31 43.27 18.15
C THR A 592 -6.16 44.63 17.45
N HIS A 593 -4.93 45.14 17.30
CA HIS A 593 -4.63 46.41 16.65
C HIS A 593 -3.95 46.26 15.28
N GLN A 594 -3.84 45.03 14.77
CA GLN A 594 -3.25 44.78 13.47
C GLN A 594 -4.08 45.37 12.32
N GLN A 595 -3.43 45.76 11.22
CA GLN A 595 -4.09 46.36 10.05
C GLN A 595 -4.86 45.34 9.18
N ASN A 596 -4.57 44.04 9.35
CA ASN A 596 -5.23 42.97 8.62
C ASN A 596 -6.61 42.72 9.25
N ASP A 597 -7.70 43.08 8.57
CA ASP A 597 -9.07 42.94 9.08
C ASP A 597 -9.39 41.50 9.56
N LEU A 598 -9.03 40.50 8.75
CA LEU A 598 -9.22 39.09 9.10
C LEU A 598 -8.44 38.71 10.37
N GLY A 599 -7.17 39.13 10.44
CA GLY A 599 -6.32 38.90 11.61
C GLY A 599 -6.87 39.62 12.85
N GLN A 600 -7.33 40.86 12.71
CA GLN A 600 -7.94 41.63 13.79
C GLN A 600 -9.18 40.92 14.36
N LYS A 601 -10.09 40.44 13.49
CA LYS A 601 -11.27 39.67 13.89
C LYS A 601 -10.88 38.38 14.63
N LEU A 602 -9.88 37.66 14.12
CA LEU A 602 -9.36 36.45 14.76
C LEU A 602 -8.72 36.75 16.13
N ALA A 603 -7.98 37.84 16.25
CA ALA A 603 -7.40 38.29 17.51
C ALA A 603 -8.48 38.64 18.55
N HIS A 604 -9.56 39.31 18.14
CA HIS A 604 -10.70 39.56 19.02
C HIS A 604 -11.38 38.26 19.48
N HIS A 605 -11.50 37.27 18.59
CA HIS A 605 -12.00 35.94 18.96
C HIS A 605 -11.13 35.25 20.01
N ASN A 606 -9.81 35.22 19.82
CA ASN A 606 -8.89 34.62 20.79
C ASN A 606 -8.84 35.42 22.10
N GLU A 607 -8.99 36.75 22.07
CA GLU A 607 -9.08 37.57 23.28
C GLU A 607 -10.34 37.27 24.09
N ARG A 608 -11.47 36.97 23.43
CA ARG A 608 -12.68 36.49 24.13
C ARG A 608 -12.43 35.17 24.87
N ILE A 609 -11.69 34.24 24.26
CA ILE A 609 -11.33 32.97 24.91
C ILE A 609 -10.51 33.25 26.17
N ARG A 610 -9.49 34.11 26.08
CA ARG A 610 -8.65 34.53 27.22
C ARG A 610 -9.46 35.20 28.32
N THR A 611 -10.37 36.10 27.94
CA THR A 611 -11.26 36.80 28.88
C THR A 611 -12.16 35.81 29.63
N LYS A 612 -12.74 34.81 28.94
CA LYS A 612 -13.53 33.76 29.59
C LYS A 612 -12.72 32.90 30.55
N LEU A 613 -11.48 32.55 30.21
CA LEU A 613 -10.58 31.83 31.12
C LEU A 613 -10.30 32.64 32.38
N ILE A 614 -9.97 33.92 32.24
CA ILE A 614 -9.73 34.83 33.38
C ILE A 614 -10.97 34.93 34.26
N ALA A 615 -12.16 35.05 33.66
CA ALA A 615 -13.43 35.11 34.40
C ALA A 615 -13.66 33.84 35.26
N GLN A 616 -13.14 32.69 34.83
CA GLN A 616 -13.17 31.42 35.56
C GLN A 616 -11.93 31.18 36.42
N SER A 617 -11.10 32.22 36.64
CA SER A 617 -9.85 32.13 37.39
C SER A 617 -8.87 31.07 36.85
N ILE A 618 -8.90 30.82 35.53
CA ILE A 618 -7.92 29.97 34.83
C ILE A 618 -6.90 30.90 34.18
N SER A 619 -5.61 30.65 34.39
CA SER A 619 -4.56 31.46 33.76
C SER A 619 -4.46 31.13 32.27
N PRO A 620 -4.68 32.09 31.35
CA PRO A 620 -4.55 31.83 29.92
C PRO A 620 -3.15 31.39 29.54
N LYS A 621 -2.11 31.89 30.23
CA LYS A 621 -0.71 31.52 29.99
C LYS A 621 -0.50 30.02 30.15
N THR A 622 -0.97 29.42 31.24
CA THR A 622 -0.76 27.99 31.52
C THR A 622 -1.76 27.09 30.83
N ALA A 623 -2.98 27.57 30.56
CA ALA A 623 -4.01 26.77 29.89
C ALA A 623 -3.80 26.71 28.36
N LEU A 624 -3.34 27.80 27.75
CA LEU A 624 -3.15 27.87 26.30
C LEU A 624 -1.71 27.51 25.90
N HIS A 625 -0.74 27.67 26.82
CA HIS A 625 0.67 27.36 26.60
C HIS A 625 1.33 26.68 27.81
N TYR A 626 1.24 25.36 27.86
CA TYR A 626 1.87 24.50 28.85
C TYR A 626 3.27 24.10 28.41
N ASP A 627 4.26 24.69 29.07
CA ASP A 627 5.69 24.60 28.74
C ASP A 627 6.38 23.33 29.25
N LYS A 628 5.68 22.51 30.06
CA LYS A 628 6.23 21.25 30.57
C LYS A 628 6.23 20.17 29.50
N ASN A 629 7.10 19.18 29.69
CA ASN A 629 7.14 17.95 28.89
C ASN A 629 7.13 16.72 29.81
N LEU A 630 6.83 15.56 29.23
CA LEU A 630 6.90 14.25 29.88
C LEU A 630 7.78 13.34 29.01
N CYS A 631 8.86 12.81 29.59
CA CYS A 631 9.75 11.88 28.90
C CYS A 631 9.49 10.44 29.38
N VAL A 632 9.18 9.52 28.47
CA VAL A 632 8.87 8.12 28.78
C VAL A 632 9.72 7.16 27.97
N ILE A 633 10.08 6.04 28.62
CA ILE A 633 10.74 4.89 28.04
C ILE A 633 9.72 3.75 28.01
N VAL A 634 9.51 3.17 26.83
CA VAL A 634 8.61 2.02 26.67
C VAL A 634 9.45 0.76 26.61
N GLN A 635 9.23 -0.13 27.57
CA GLN A 635 9.90 -1.42 27.63
C GLN A 635 9.31 -2.36 26.56
N PRO A 636 10.15 -3.20 25.93
CA PRO A 636 9.63 -4.28 25.10
C PRO A 636 8.83 -5.21 26.00
N ALA A 637 7.54 -5.33 25.75
CA ALA A 637 6.71 -6.30 26.45
C ALA A 637 7.25 -7.72 26.18
N ASN A 638 7.10 -8.60 27.18
CA ASN A 638 7.55 -10.00 27.07
C ASN A 638 6.99 -10.61 25.77
N ILE A 639 7.84 -11.35 25.04
CA ILE A 639 7.70 -11.90 23.66
C ILE A 639 6.30 -12.46 23.29
N THR A 640 5.45 -12.75 24.28
CA THR A 640 4.05 -13.14 24.15
C THR A 640 3.06 -12.02 23.77
N SER A 641 3.39 -10.74 23.96
CA SER A 641 2.55 -9.58 23.54
C SER A 641 2.70 -9.27 22.04
N GLN A 642 2.61 -10.32 21.22
CA GLN A 642 2.72 -10.24 19.76
C GLN A 642 1.67 -9.29 19.18
N VAL A 643 1.96 -8.70 18.01
CA VAL A 643 1.02 -8.00 17.13
C VAL A 643 -0.36 -8.63 17.28
N ASN A 644 -1.27 -7.93 17.96
CA ASN A 644 -2.58 -8.46 18.23
C ASN A 644 -3.37 -8.38 16.92
N LYS A 645 -3.25 -9.43 16.11
CA LYS A 645 -4.05 -9.61 14.89
C LYS A 645 -5.53 -9.38 15.19
N GLY A 646 -5.98 -9.65 16.42
CA GLY A 646 -7.32 -9.36 16.86
C GLY A 646 -7.70 -7.87 16.82
N ASN A 647 -6.83 -6.97 17.27
CA ASN A 647 -7.09 -5.54 17.22
C ASN A 647 -7.12 -5.02 15.78
N LEU A 648 -6.18 -5.45 14.93
CA LEU A 648 -6.15 -5.10 13.50
C LEU A 648 -7.46 -5.44 12.79
N ILE A 649 -7.99 -6.63 13.05
CA ILE A 649 -9.21 -7.15 12.44
C ILE A 649 -10.44 -6.42 12.99
N VAL A 650 -10.45 -6.06 14.27
CA VAL A 650 -11.51 -5.26 14.88
C VAL A 650 -11.54 -3.85 14.29
N VAL A 651 -10.39 -3.22 14.11
CA VAL A 651 -10.30 -1.89 13.47
C VAL A 651 -10.87 -1.96 12.05
N LEU A 652 -10.48 -2.96 11.26
CA LEU A 652 -11.05 -3.20 9.93
C LEU A 652 -12.58 -3.31 10.00
N TRP A 653 -13.11 -4.06 10.97
CA TRP A 653 -14.55 -4.21 11.15
C TRP A 653 -15.27 -2.87 11.41
N THR A 654 -14.66 -1.98 12.19
CA THR A 654 -15.22 -0.65 12.44
C THR A 654 -15.26 0.18 11.16
N TYR A 655 -14.21 0.16 10.34
CA TYR A 655 -14.19 0.86 9.06
C TYR A 655 -15.22 0.30 8.08
N LEU A 656 -15.35 -1.03 7.98
CA LEU A 656 -16.39 -1.66 7.17
C LEU A 656 -17.80 -1.26 7.62
N THR A 657 -18.03 -1.17 8.93
CA THR A 657 -19.34 -0.76 9.47
C THR A 657 -19.66 0.71 9.12
N GLN A 658 -18.68 1.61 9.17
CA GLN A 658 -18.87 3.00 8.77
C GLN A 658 -19.05 3.14 7.26
N LEU A 659 -18.25 2.41 6.46
CA LEU A 659 -18.37 2.34 5.02
C LEU A 659 -19.78 1.89 4.60
N LYS A 660 -20.35 0.88 5.28
CA LYS A 660 -21.73 0.45 5.02
C LYS A 660 -22.73 1.57 5.29
N LYS A 661 -22.64 2.28 6.41
CA LYS A 661 -23.55 3.39 6.72
C LYS A 661 -23.53 4.46 5.63
N GLU A 662 -22.35 4.83 5.15
CA GLU A 662 -22.23 5.82 4.07
C GLU A 662 -22.75 5.27 2.73
N THR A 663 -22.51 3.99 2.46
CA THR A 663 -23.04 3.30 1.28
C THR A 663 -24.58 3.28 1.29
N ASP A 664 -25.19 2.94 2.42
CA ASP A 664 -26.65 2.93 2.60
C ASP A 664 -27.24 4.35 2.42
N LYS A 665 -26.57 5.40 2.94
CA LYS A 665 -26.98 6.80 2.72
C LYS A 665 -26.92 7.21 1.25
N LEU A 666 -25.88 6.81 0.52
CA LEU A 666 -25.75 7.09 -0.91
C LEU A 666 -26.83 6.36 -1.72
N LEU A 667 -27.11 5.10 -1.40
CA LEU A 667 -28.18 4.33 -2.03
C LEU A 667 -29.58 4.91 -1.75
N ALA A 668 -29.79 5.48 -0.56
CA ALA A 668 -31.04 6.14 -0.21
C ALA A 668 -31.25 7.50 -0.91
N LYS A 669 -30.17 8.15 -1.37
CA LYS A 669 -30.28 9.37 -2.18
C LYS A 669 -30.69 9.00 -3.60
N ALA A 670 -31.95 9.23 -3.94
CA ALA A 670 -32.59 8.92 -5.23
C ALA A 670 -32.04 9.66 -6.49
N LYS A 671 -30.79 10.16 -6.45
CA LYS A 671 -30.16 10.98 -7.49
C LYS A 671 -28.96 10.33 -8.20
N MET A 672 -28.57 9.10 -7.87
CA MET A 672 -27.50 8.44 -8.64
C MET A 672 -28.01 8.01 -10.01
N THR A 673 -27.62 8.75 -11.04
CA THR A 673 -28.02 8.55 -12.45
C THR A 673 -27.34 7.34 -13.10
N ASP A 674 -26.22 6.87 -12.55
CA ASP A 674 -25.47 5.72 -13.07
C ASP A 674 -25.85 4.40 -12.38
N VAL A 675 -26.61 3.56 -13.10
CA VAL A 675 -27.05 2.22 -12.67
C VAL A 675 -25.87 1.34 -12.24
N LYS A 676 -24.69 1.44 -12.89
CA LYS A 676 -23.53 0.61 -12.55
C LYS A 676 -22.93 1.03 -11.21
N ASN A 677 -22.86 2.33 -10.92
CA ASN A 677 -22.34 2.80 -9.63
C ASN A 677 -23.30 2.44 -8.48
N THR A 678 -24.61 2.51 -8.73
CA THR A 678 -25.62 2.02 -7.78
C THR A 678 -25.46 0.51 -7.51
N GLN A 679 -25.23 -0.29 -8.54
CA GLN A 679 -24.96 -1.73 -8.38
C GLN A 679 -23.68 -2.01 -7.58
N ARG A 680 -22.61 -1.23 -7.80
CA ARG A 680 -21.35 -1.34 -7.04
C ARG A 680 -21.54 -1.01 -5.56
N LEU A 681 -22.26 0.08 -5.25
CA LEU A 681 -22.62 0.44 -3.88
C LEU A 681 -23.48 -0.65 -3.22
N ALA A 682 -24.50 -1.17 -3.93
CA ALA A 682 -25.31 -2.28 -3.43
C ALA A 682 -24.47 -3.55 -3.16
N ALA A 683 -23.49 -3.84 -4.02
CA ALA A 683 -22.57 -4.96 -3.83
C ALA A 683 -21.67 -4.79 -2.59
N ILE A 684 -21.19 -3.57 -2.32
CA ILE A 684 -20.45 -3.24 -1.09
C ILE A 684 -21.34 -3.47 0.14
N ALA A 685 -22.54 -2.88 0.16
CA ALA A 685 -23.47 -3.00 1.28
C ALA A 685 -23.85 -4.47 1.56
N ALA A 686 -24.15 -5.24 0.50
CA ALA A 686 -24.51 -6.65 0.61
C ALA A 686 -23.34 -7.50 1.14
N ALA A 687 -22.12 -7.27 0.65
CA ALA A 687 -20.95 -7.99 1.14
C ALA A 687 -20.68 -7.71 2.64
N ILE A 688 -20.81 -6.46 3.07
CA ILE A 688 -20.66 -6.11 4.50
C ILE A 688 -21.79 -6.73 5.33
N GLU A 689 -23.02 -6.77 4.82
CA GLU A 689 -24.15 -7.42 5.51
C GLU A 689 -23.94 -8.93 5.68
N MET A 690 -23.35 -9.60 4.69
CA MET A 690 -22.95 -11.01 4.82
C MET A 690 -21.93 -11.20 5.94
N LEU A 691 -20.91 -10.33 6.02
CA LEU A 691 -19.96 -10.34 7.13
C LEU A 691 -20.65 -10.09 8.49
N GLN A 692 -21.61 -9.17 8.54
CA GLN A 692 -22.38 -8.87 9.77
C GLN A 692 -23.16 -10.09 10.26
N LYS A 693 -23.75 -10.88 9.34
CA LYS A 693 -24.49 -12.11 9.68
C LYS A 693 -23.58 -13.16 10.29
N SER A 694 -22.35 -13.31 9.80
CA SER A 694 -21.36 -14.25 10.36
C SER A 694 -20.90 -13.87 11.76
N ILE A 695 -20.84 -12.57 12.09
CA ILE A 695 -20.42 -12.09 13.42
C ILE A 695 -21.52 -12.26 14.47
N LYS A 696 -22.80 -12.07 14.10
CA LYS A 696 -23.94 -12.11 15.04
C LYS A 696 -24.34 -13.51 15.54
N GLN A 697 -23.69 -14.59 15.09
CA GLN A 697 -24.10 -15.97 15.37
C GLN A 697 -23.57 -16.56 16.70
N ASN A 698 -22.66 -15.88 17.39
CA ASN A 698 -22.13 -16.25 18.71
C ASN A 698 -22.21 -15.01 19.61
N GLN A 699 -22.47 -15.13 20.92
CA GLN A 699 -22.78 -13.97 21.80
C GLN A 699 -21.90 -13.81 23.06
N LEU A 700 -20.84 -14.59 23.23
CA LEU A 700 -20.09 -14.62 24.49
C LEU A 700 -18.87 -13.67 24.52
N ASN A 701 -18.28 -13.32 23.36
CA ASN A 701 -17.19 -12.35 23.31
C ASN A 701 -17.10 -11.66 21.93
N PRO A 702 -17.58 -10.41 21.80
CA PRO A 702 -17.69 -9.74 20.51
C PRO A 702 -16.33 -9.52 19.82
N THR A 703 -15.24 -9.41 20.58
CA THR A 703 -13.90 -9.30 19.97
C THR A 703 -13.48 -10.60 19.35
N PHE A 704 -13.57 -11.70 20.11
CA PHE A 704 -13.20 -13.02 19.63
C PHE A 704 -14.05 -13.43 18.42
N GLU A 705 -15.33 -13.08 18.43
CA GLU A 705 -16.27 -13.37 17.34
C GLU A 705 -15.97 -12.58 16.07
N ILE A 706 -15.72 -11.27 16.18
CA ILE A 706 -15.29 -10.45 15.03
C ILE A 706 -14.02 -11.04 14.42
N VAL A 707 -13.04 -11.37 15.26
CA VAL A 707 -11.75 -11.90 14.81
C VAL A 707 -11.93 -13.25 14.15
N ASN A 708 -12.64 -14.18 14.78
CA ASN A 708 -12.89 -15.50 14.22
C ASN A 708 -13.66 -15.41 12.90
N ALA A 709 -14.74 -14.62 12.85
CA ALA A 709 -15.57 -14.47 11.65
C ALA A 709 -14.82 -13.82 10.48
N LEU A 710 -13.93 -12.86 10.74
CA LEU A 710 -13.16 -12.18 9.68
C LEU A 710 -11.86 -12.90 9.30
N THR A 711 -11.42 -13.89 10.09
CA THR A 711 -10.22 -14.70 9.80
C THR A 711 -10.53 -16.10 9.29
N THR A 712 -11.80 -16.51 9.27
CA THR A 712 -12.25 -17.84 8.81
C THR A 712 -13.30 -17.73 7.69
N GLY A 713 -13.46 -18.81 6.91
CA GLY A 713 -14.47 -18.90 5.84
C GLY A 713 -14.29 -17.88 4.69
N ASN A 714 -15.40 -17.50 4.06
CA ASN A 714 -15.43 -16.62 2.88
C ASN A 714 -15.23 -15.12 3.20
N ALA A 715 -14.84 -14.76 4.42
CA ALA A 715 -14.74 -13.36 4.82
C ALA A 715 -13.68 -12.59 4.02
N GLN A 716 -12.55 -13.23 3.71
CA GLN A 716 -11.49 -12.59 2.93
C GLN A 716 -11.96 -12.29 1.50
N ALA A 717 -12.70 -13.20 0.86
CA ALA A 717 -13.28 -12.97 -0.46
C ALA A 717 -14.33 -11.86 -0.48
N LEU A 718 -15.13 -11.74 0.59
CA LEU A 718 -16.07 -10.63 0.77
C LEU A 718 -15.33 -9.30 0.92
N ILE A 719 -14.24 -9.25 1.70
CA ILE A 719 -13.39 -8.06 1.84
C ILE A 719 -12.75 -7.68 0.50
N GLU A 720 -12.21 -8.64 -0.25
CA GLU A 720 -11.66 -8.40 -1.58
C GLU A 720 -12.73 -7.92 -2.57
N LYS A 721 -13.96 -8.44 -2.48
CA LYS A 721 -15.10 -7.94 -3.25
C LYS A 721 -15.44 -6.49 -2.90
N ILE A 722 -15.38 -6.10 -1.63
CA ILE A 722 -15.58 -4.71 -1.19
C ILE A 722 -14.51 -3.81 -1.80
N ILE A 723 -13.22 -4.17 -1.66
CA ILE A 723 -12.09 -3.40 -2.21
C ILE A 723 -12.21 -3.24 -3.73
N ARG A 724 -12.50 -4.32 -4.47
CA ARG A 724 -12.69 -4.26 -5.93
C ARG A 724 -13.78 -3.27 -6.35
N ASN A 725 -14.90 -3.22 -5.61
CA ASN A 725 -15.98 -2.28 -5.92
C ASN A 725 -15.62 -0.84 -5.54
N ILE A 726 -14.86 -0.63 -4.45
CA ILE A 726 -14.29 0.68 -4.12
C ILE A 726 -13.38 1.18 -5.26
N ASP A 727 -12.43 0.36 -5.70
CA ASP A 727 -11.48 0.74 -6.76
C ASP A 727 -12.21 1.05 -8.07
N ALA A 728 -13.25 0.29 -8.39
CA ALA A 728 -14.10 0.56 -9.55
C ALA A 728 -14.86 1.89 -9.42
N LEU A 729 -15.41 2.22 -8.24
CA LEU A 729 -16.08 3.51 -8.04
C LEU A 729 -15.11 4.69 -8.23
N ILE A 730 -13.88 4.58 -7.70
CA ILE A 730 -12.83 5.60 -7.84
C ILE A 730 -12.40 5.74 -9.30
N ALA A 731 -12.11 4.64 -10.00
CA ALA A 731 -11.65 4.66 -11.39
C ALA A 731 -12.69 5.26 -12.36
N HIS A 732 -13.97 5.21 -11.99
CA HIS A 732 -15.07 5.77 -12.78
C HIS A 732 -15.52 7.16 -12.31
N ASN A 733 -14.77 7.82 -11.41
CA ASN A 733 -15.10 9.14 -10.86
C ASN A 733 -16.54 9.22 -10.33
N ALA A 734 -17.00 8.17 -9.65
CA ALA A 734 -18.37 8.13 -9.12
C ALA A 734 -18.60 9.26 -8.12
N GLU A 735 -19.74 9.96 -8.25
CA GLU A 735 -20.19 10.94 -7.26
C GLU A 735 -20.44 10.25 -5.92
N THR A 736 -19.50 10.40 -5.00
CA THR A 736 -19.49 9.80 -3.65
C THR A 736 -19.26 10.89 -2.61
N SER A 737 -19.65 10.63 -1.35
CA SER A 737 -19.37 11.58 -0.26
C SER A 737 -17.89 11.55 0.12
N SER A 738 -17.37 12.67 0.65
CA SER A 738 -16.02 12.71 1.24
C SER A 738 -15.85 11.67 2.35
N VAL A 739 -16.88 11.48 3.18
CA VAL A 739 -16.91 10.48 4.26
C VAL A 739 -16.86 9.05 3.71
N PHE A 740 -17.53 8.76 2.59
CA PHE A 740 -17.40 7.45 1.93
C PHE A 740 -15.96 7.21 1.48
N ASN A 741 -15.34 8.18 0.82
CA ASN A 741 -13.98 8.05 0.31
C ASN A 741 -12.95 7.87 1.44
N GLU A 742 -13.15 8.54 2.57
CA GLU A 742 -12.35 8.36 3.78
C GLU A 742 -12.41 6.90 4.28
N PHE A 743 -13.60 6.36 4.54
CA PHE A 743 -13.71 4.99 5.05
C PHE A 743 -13.36 3.92 4.03
N ALA A 744 -13.51 4.21 2.74
CA ALA A 744 -13.04 3.36 1.66
C ALA A 744 -11.50 3.26 1.69
N GLN A 745 -10.81 4.39 1.85
CA GLN A 745 -9.36 4.44 1.97
C GLN A 745 -8.87 3.74 3.26
N HIS A 746 -9.46 4.05 4.43
CA HIS A 746 -9.13 3.38 5.69
C HIS A 746 -9.32 1.86 5.62
N THR A 747 -10.37 1.40 4.93
CA THR A 747 -10.62 -0.03 4.71
C THR A 747 -9.49 -0.66 3.89
N LYS A 748 -9.07 -0.02 2.79
CA LYS A 748 -7.97 -0.49 1.94
C LYS A 748 -6.65 -0.53 2.70
N ASP A 749 -6.29 0.55 3.39
CA ASP A 749 -5.04 0.66 4.13
C ASP A 749 -4.96 -0.39 5.25
N GLN A 750 -6.06 -0.58 5.98
CA GLN A 750 -6.12 -1.59 7.04
C GLN A 750 -5.99 -3.02 6.48
N CYS A 751 -6.58 -3.31 5.32
CA CYS A 751 -6.42 -4.60 4.67
C CYS A 751 -4.98 -4.86 4.22
N GLU A 752 -4.29 -3.85 3.68
CA GLU A 752 -2.88 -3.96 3.31
C GLU A 752 -1.98 -4.17 4.53
N ILE A 753 -2.23 -3.47 5.65
CA ILE A 753 -1.51 -3.70 6.90
C ILE A 753 -1.69 -5.14 7.39
N ILE A 754 -2.92 -5.68 7.35
CA ILE A 754 -3.23 -7.07 7.74
C ILE A 754 -2.48 -8.07 6.83
N LYS A 755 -2.39 -7.82 5.52
CA LYS A 755 -1.63 -8.66 4.59
C LYS A 755 -0.12 -8.61 4.88
N GLN A 756 0.43 -7.42 5.11
CA GLN A 756 1.87 -7.24 5.36
C GLN A 756 2.32 -7.86 6.68
N THR A 757 1.49 -7.79 7.72
CA THR A 757 1.79 -8.40 9.04
C THR A 757 1.74 -9.93 9.02
N LYS A 758 1.12 -10.59 8.03
CA LYS A 758 1.20 -12.06 7.87
C LYS A 758 2.63 -12.55 7.56
N ASN A 759 3.49 -11.69 7.00
CA ASN A 759 4.80 -12.06 6.46
C ASN A 759 6.01 -11.48 7.23
N GLN A 760 5.79 -10.70 8.28
CA GLN A 760 6.90 -10.10 9.04
C GLN A 760 7.40 -11.05 10.14
N PRO A 761 8.70 -11.37 10.19
CA PRO A 761 9.27 -12.07 11.33
C PRO A 761 9.10 -11.21 12.59
N THR A 762 8.80 -11.85 13.72
CA THR A 762 8.71 -11.19 15.03
C THR A 762 10.05 -10.52 15.36
N ASN A 763 10.09 -9.20 15.20
CA ASN A 763 11.28 -8.42 15.52
C ASN A 763 11.56 -8.50 17.03
N LYS A 764 12.83 -8.68 17.40
CA LYS A 764 13.30 -8.25 18.72
C LYS A 764 13.13 -6.73 18.76
N ILE A 765 12.25 -6.24 19.63
CA ILE A 765 11.97 -4.82 19.78
C ILE A 765 13.00 -4.22 20.75
N ASP A 766 13.71 -3.19 20.31
CA ASP A 766 14.56 -2.34 21.14
C ASP A 766 13.70 -1.37 21.98
N LEU A 767 14.26 -0.84 23.08
CA LEU A 767 13.62 0.20 23.88
C LEU A 767 13.17 1.38 22.99
N SER A 768 11.96 1.90 23.25
CA SER A 768 11.42 3.06 22.53
C SER A 768 11.33 4.27 23.46
N TYR A 769 11.67 5.46 22.94
CA TYR A 769 11.83 6.68 23.75
C TYR A 769 10.93 7.78 23.20
N PHE A 770 10.08 8.36 24.05
CA PHE A 770 9.15 9.40 23.65
C PHE A 770 9.19 10.59 24.59
N ARG A 771 8.96 11.78 24.03
CA ARG A 771 8.67 13.00 24.77
C ARG A 771 7.27 13.46 24.40
N VAL A 772 6.43 13.70 25.40
CA VAL A 772 5.12 14.31 25.23
C VAL A 772 5.20 15.79 25.59
N GLU A 773 4.66 16.65 24.74
CA GLU A 773 4.61 18.10 24.95
C GLU A 773 3.29 18.69 24.45
N GLN A 774 2.91 19.88 24.91
CA GLN A 774 1.90 20.66 24.22
C GLN A 774 2.53 21.26 22.96
N TRP A 775 1.95 20.96 21.81
CA TRP A 775 2.51 21.40 20.54
C TRP A 775 2.23 22.87 20.29
N SER A 776 3.28 23.65 20.05
CA SER A 776 3.15 25.05 19.69
C SER A 776 2.55 25.22 18.30
N LYS A 777 1.49 26.04 18.21
CA LYS A 777 0.82 26.44 16.97
C LYS A 777 1.68 27.32 16.07
N GLU A 778 2.71 27.96 16.61
CA GLU A 778 3.65 28.78 15.85
C GLU A 778 4.58 27.93 14.99
N LYS A 779 4.73 26.64 15.32
CA LYS A 779 5.54 25.73 14.50
C LYS A 779 4.87 25.54 13.15
N PHE A 780 5.58 25.88 12.07
CA PHE A 780 5.19 25.56 10.70
C PHE A 780 4.76 24.09 10.52
N ALA A 781 5.46 23.16 11.20
CA ALA A 781 5.16 21.73 11.19
C ALA A 781 3.75 21.37 11.71
N THR A 782 3.02 22.31 12.34
CA THR A 782 1.63 22.12 12.77
C THR A 782 0.72 21.71 11.61
N PHE A 783 0.90 22.28 10.41
CA PHE A 783 0.08 21.88 9.24
C PHE A 783 0.25 20.41 8.84
N PHE A 784 1.37 19.78 9.23
CA PHE A 784 1.68 18.39 8.87
C PHE A 784 1.41 17.39 9.99
N LEU A 785 0.85 17.83 11.13
CA LEU A 785 0.55 16.89 12.22
C LEU A 785 -0.37 15.75 11.75
N GLY A 786 -1.32 16.05 10.86
CA GLY A 786 -2.20 15.05 10.26
C GLY A 786 -1.45 14.05 9.37
N ASP A 787 -0.48 14.52 8.57
CA ASP A 787 0.38 13.69 7.73
C ASP A 787 1.30 12.79 8.58
N GLU A 788 1.87 13.32 9.67
CA GLU A 788 2.79 12.58 10.54
C GLU A 788 2.10 11.44 11.29
N VAL A 789 0.81 11.57 11.65
CA VAL A 789 0.03 10.50 12.29
C VAL A 789 -0.84 9.70 11.32
N GLY A 790 -0.91 10.11 10.05
CA GLY A 790 -1.66 9.42 9.00
C GLY A 790 -3.18 9.53 9.16
N CYS A 791 -3.70 10.68 9.59
CA CYS A 791 -5.15 10.86 9.80
C CYS A 791 -5.83 11.71 8.70
N CYS A 792 -7.16 11.83 8.78
CA CYS A 792 -7.96 12.56 7.80
C CYS A 792 -7.66 14.07 7.75
N LEU A 793 -6.91 14.63 8.71
CA LEU A 793 -6.49 16.04 8.73
C LEU A 793 -5.18 16.31 7.97
N ALA A 794 -4.59 15.29 7.32
CA ALA A 794 -3.38 15.45 6.50
C ALA A 794 -3.58 16.44 5.34
N THR A 795 -2.49 17.05 4.86
CA THR A 795 -2.50 18.06 3.78
C THR A 795 -3.15 17.60 2.47
N THR A 796 -3.19 16.29 2.23
CA THR A 796 -3.78 15.69 1.02
C THR A 796 -5.26 15.31 1.17
N ASN A 797 -5.83 15.45 2.37
CA ASN A 797 -7.15 14.93 2.69
C ASN A 797 -8.22 16.04 2.72
N SER A 798 -9.49 15.66 2.54
CA SER A 798 -10.62 16.59 2.43
C SER A 798 -11.04 17.26 3.75
N GLN A 799 -10.36 16.96 4.87
CA GLN A 799 -10.61 17.56 6.18
C GLN A 799 -9.44 18.46 6.63
N PHE A 800 -8.54 18.84 5.72
CA PHE A 800 -7.40 19.70 6.03
C PHE A 800 -7.79 21.06 6.65
N GLN A 801 -8.95 21.62 6.29
CA GLN A 801 -9.52 22.82 6.90
C GLN A 801 -9.65 22.72 8.43
N ALA A 802 -9.89 21.52 8.98
CA ALA A 802 -9.94 21.32 10.43
C ALA A 802 -8.55 21.50 11.09
N MET A 803 -7.45 21.27 10.36
CA MET A 803 -6.11 21.61 10.84
C MET A 803 -5.92 23.12 10.94
N VAL A 804 -6.45 23.88 9.98
CA VAL A 804 -6.42 25.34 9.97
C VAL A 804 -7.21 25.89 11.16
N GLN A 805 -8.42 25.39 11.39
CA GLN A 805 -9.24 25.71 12.56
C GLN A 805 -8.50 25.49 13.87
N ARG A 806 -7.85 24.34 14.01
CA ARG A 806 -7.09 24.01 15.22
C ARG A 806 -5.87 24.90 15.42
N ARG A 807 -5.23 25.34 14.33
CA ARG A 807 -4.07 26.21 14.41
C ARG A 807 -4.45 27.66 14.74
N MET A 808 -5.59 28.15 14.26
CA MET A 808 -6.03 29.54 14.47
C MET A 808 -6.70 29.78 15.83
N ASP A 809 -7.38 28.77 16.40
CA ASP A 809 -8.28 28.93 17.54
C ASP A 809 -7.62 28.54 18.86
N ASP A 810 -7.43 29.48 19.79
CA ASP A 810 -6.74 29.26 21.07
C ASP A 810 -7.33 28.12 21.89
N ALA A 811 -8.64 27.90 21.85
CA ALA A 811 -9.31 26.87 22.63
C ALA A 811 -9.04 25.44 22.11
N MET A 812 -8.47 25.27 20.91
CA MET A 812 -8.12 23.96 20.36
C MET A 812 -6.65 23.64 20.64
N LEU A 813 -6.38 22.56 21.38
CA LEU A 813 -5.03 22.23 21.86
C LEU A 813 -4.54 20.91 21.25
N PHE A 814 -3.23 20.68 21.30
CA PHE A 814 -2.62 19.43 20.87
C PHE A 814 -1.59 18.99 21.90
N HIS A 815 -1.74 17.76 22.40
CA HIS A 815 -0.65 17.09 23.11
C HIS A 815 -0.06 16.06 22.16
N VAL A 816 1.26 16.12 21.93
CA VAL A 816 1.94 15.32 20.91
C VAL A 816 3.07 14.53 21.55
N ALA A 817 3.09 13.22 21.31
CA ALA A 817 4.20 12.34 21.63
C ALA A 817 5.19 12.31 20.47
N ILE A 818 6.45 12.61 20.74
CA ILE A 818 7.55 12.73 19.77
C ILE A 818 8.55 11.62 20.05
N ASP A 819 8.83 10.80 19.04
CA ASP A 819 9.91 9.81 19.09
C ASP A 819 11.26 10.54 19.17
N GLN A 820 11.99 10.36 20.28
CA GLN A 820 13.26 11.05 20.53
C GLN A 820 14.36 10.66 19.54
N ILE A 821 14.30 9.45 18.97
CA ILE A 821 15.30 9.00 18.00
C ILE A 821 15.10 9.72 16.66
N THR A 822 13.85 9.86 16.23
CA THR A 822 13.54 10.42 14.90
C THR A 822 13.20 11.91 14.92
N GLY A 823 12.89 12.47 16.09
CA GLY A 823 12.39 13.83 16.25
C GLY A 823 11.02 14.07 15.63
N ARG A 824 10.25 13.01 15.32
CA ARG A 824 8.96 13.09 14.64
C ARG A 824 7.78 12.76 15.55
N PRO A 825 6.59 13.33 15.31
CA PRO A 825 5.36 12.93 15.97
C PRO A 825 5.10 11.42 15.79
N ALA A 826 4.78 10.75 16.89
CA ALA A 826 4.44 9.33 16.94
C ALA A 826 2.94 9.12 17.21
N ALA A 827 2.38 9.95 18.08
CA ALA A 827 0.96 9.96 18.43
C ALA A 827 0.57 11.35 18.95
N LEU A 828 -0.73 11.64 19.00
CA LEU A 828 -1.24 12.89 19.56
C LEU A 828 -2.69 12.76 20.06
N ILE A 829 -3.10 13.70 20.91
CA ILE A 829 -4.50 13.93 21.28
C ILE A 829 -4.93 15.29 20.74
N TRP A 830 -6.04 15.28 20.01
CA TRP A 830 -6.74 16.47 19.58
C TRP A 830 -7.64 16.96 20.72
N LEU A 831 -7.27 18.06 21.37
CA LEU A 831 -7.96 18.58 22.54
C LEU A 831 -8.73 19.85 22.20
N TYR A 832 -9.73 20.20 23.00
CA TYR A 832 -10.27 21.55 23.05
C TYR A 832 -10.91 21.86 24.41
N LEU A 833 -10.96 23.14 24.76
CA LEU A 833 -11.67 23.65 25.93
C LEU A 833 -13.14 23.87 25.60
N ALA A 834 -14.04 23.35 26.43
CA ALA A 834 -15.48 23.47 26.26
C ALA A 834 -16.11 24.18 27.46
N GLU A 835 -17.20 24.88 27.21
CA GLU A 835 -18.07 25.44 28.24
C GLU A 835 -19.27 24.50 28.43
N THR A 836 -19.58 24.12 29.67
CA THR A 836 -20.76 23.31 29.99
C THR A 836 -22.00 24.19 30.10
N ALA A 837 -23.19 23.58 30.16
CA ALA A 837 -24.44 24.31 30.44
C ALA A 837 -24.39 25.10 31.77
N ASP A 838 -23.60 24.62 32.74
CA ASP A 838 -23.38 25.26 34.04
C ASP A 838 -22.27 26.33 34.01
N LYS A 839 -21.76 26.68 32.83
CA LYS A 839 -20.67 27.64 32.59
C LYS A 839 -19.31 27.21 33.14
N ASP A 840 -19.16 25.94 33.51
CA ASP A 840 -17.86 25.39 33.88
C ASP A 840 -17.00 25.18 32.62
N ILE A 841 -15.69 25.37 32.76
CA ILE A 841 -14.73 25.06 31.70
C ILE A 841 -14.16 23.66 31.92
N VAL A 842 -14.25 22.83 30.90
CA VAL A 842 -13.76 21.44 30.90
C VAL A 842 -12.85 21.21 29.68
N LEU A 843 -11.96 20.23 29.79
CA LEU A 843 -11.10 19.79 28.69
C LEU A 843 -11.70 18.56 28.02
N ILE A 844 -11.82 18.58 26.69
CA ILE A 844 -12.34 17.47 25.90
C ILE A 844 -11.25 16.93 24.97
N ALA A 845 -10.96 15.63 25.06
CA ALA A 845 -10.23 14.89 24.03
C ALA A 845 -11.20 14.47 22.92
N ASN A 846 -11.09 15.16 21.79
CA ASN A 846 -11.93 14.93 20.63
C ASN A 846 -11.56 13.61 19.92
N PHE A 847 -10.26 13.37 19.71
CA PHE A 847 -9.72 12.19 19.05
C PHE A 847 -8.29 11.86 19.52
N PHE A 848 -7.92 10.59 19.38
CA PHE A 848 -6.56 10.08 19.60
C PHE A 848 -6.04 9.51 18.29
N GLU A 849 -4.88 9.98 17.85
CA GLU A 849 -4.24 9.50 16.62
C GLU A 849 -2.86 8.94 16.91
N VAL A 850 -2.51 7.86 16.22
CA VAL A 850 -1.22 7.19 16.36
C VAL A 850 -0.74 6.77 14.99
N ASN A 851 0.51 7.09 14.66
CA ASN A 851 1.11 6.67 13.40
C ASN A 851 1.10 5.13 13.32
N THR A 852 0.67 4.61 12.18
CA THR A 852 0.52 3.17 11.92
C THR A 852 1.76 2.35 12.30
N LYS A 853 2.96 2.91 12.11
CA LYS A 853 4.24 2.28 12.50
C LYS A 853 4.25 1.86 13.97
N TYR A 854 3.65 2.67 14.85
CA TYR A 854 3.55 2.39 16.28
C TYR A 854 2.25 1.67 16.64
N ALA A 855 1.16 1.97 15.92
CA ALA A 855 -0.19 1.45 16.21
C ALA A 855 -0.29 -0.09 16.08
N VAL A 856 0.49 -0.70 15.18
CA VAL A 856 0.48 -2.17 14.97
C VAL A 856 0.99 -2.97 16.17
N ASN A 857 1.72 -2.33 17.09
CA ASN A 857 2.18 -2.93 18.34
C ASN A 857 1.28 -2.42 19.48
N ASP A 858 0.43 -3.29 20.00
CA ASP A 858 -0.55 -2.93 21.04
C ASP A 858 0.12 -2.37 22.31
N SER A 859 1.20 -2.97 22.81
CA SER A 859 1.91 -2.45 23.98
C SER A 859 2.48 -1.05 23.74
N LEU A 860 3.06 -0.82 22.55
CA LEU A 860 3.61 0.49 22.19
C LEU A 860 2.52 1.54 22.02
N ARG A 861 1.43 1.16 21.36
CA ARG A 861 0.24 2.00 21.15
C ARG A 861 -0.42 2.37 22.48
N LEU A 862 -0.63 1.41 23.37
CA LEU A 862 -1.18 1.64 24.72
C LEU A 862 -0.26 2.52 25.55
N ALA A 863 1.06 2.28 25.51
CA ALA A 863 2.02 3.12 26.20
C ALA A 863 1.99 4.57 25.69
N LEU A 864 1.87 4.79 24.37
CA LEU A 864 1.72 6.13 23.79
C LEU A 864 0.42 6.80 24.23
N LEU A 865 -0.71 6.08 24.23
CA LEU A 865 -1.99 6.57 24.74
C LEU A 865 -1.86 6.98 26.21
N ASN A 866 -1.30 6.11 27.05
CA ASN A 866 -1.14 6.34 28.49
C ASN A 866 -0.18 7.49 28.77
N ALA A 867 0.90 7.64 28.01
CA ALA A 867 1.81 8.79 28.12
C ALA A 867 1.08 10.11 27.80
N LEU A 868 0.26 10.14 26.74
CA LEU A 868 -0.53 11.31 26.38
C LEU A 868 -1.59 11.64 27.44
N LEU A 869 -2.28 10.63 27.99
CA LEU A 869 -3.26 10.82 29.07
C LEU A 869 -2.58 11.32 30.36
N LEU A 870 -1.42 10.76 30.73
CA LEU A 870 -0.65 11.19 31.89
C LEU A 870 -0.18 12.64 31.75
N PHE A 871 0.32 13.01 30.57
CA PHE A 871 0.70 14.40 30.29
C PHE A 871 -0.50 15.35 30.38
N THR A 872 -1.65 14.91 29.86
CA THR A 872 -2.90 15.70 29.91
C THR A 872 -3.42 15.84 31.34
N GLN A 873 -3.29 14.82 32.17
CA GLN A 873 -3.58 14.91 33.61
C GLN A 873 -2.69 15.96 34.28
N LYS A 874 -1.36 15.91 34.06
CA LYS A 874 -0.42 16.90 34.60
C LYS A 874 -0.79 18.33 34.16
N TYR A 875 -1.27 18.49 32.92
CA TYR A 875 -1.80 19.77 32.43
C TYR A 875 -3.04 20.24 33.21
N CYS A 876 -4.01 19.35 33.47
CA CYS A 876 -5.20 19.69 34.25
C CYS A 876 -4.86 20.01 35.72
N GLU A 877 -3.91 19.30 36.32
CA GLU A 877 -3.41 19.57 37.68
C GLU A 877 -2.77 20.96 37.79
N ALA A 878 -2.07 21.39 36.74
CA ALA A 878 -1.52 22.75 36.65
C ALA A 878 -2.59 23.84 36.40
N ASN A 879 -3.82 23.44 36.05
CA ASN A 879 -4.95 24.32 35.76
C ASN A 879 -6.20 23.87 36.55
N PRO A 880 -6.19 23.95 37.90
CA PRO A 880 -7.17 23.29 38.77
C PRO A 880 -8.62 23.79 38.61
N ASN A 881 -8.82 24.93 37.96
CA ASN A 881 -10.15 25.47 37.66
C ASN A 881 -10.77 24.91 36.36
N ILE A 882 -10.03 24.10 35.59
CA ILE A 882 -10.61 23.22 34.57
C ILE A 882 -11.27 22.05 35.30
N LYS A 883 -12.60 22.04 35.35
CA LYS A 883 -13.39 21.18 36.26
C LYS A 883 -13.35 19.69 35.95
N GLY A 884 -12.92 19.32 34.74
CA GLY A 884 -12.82 17.92 34.36
C GLY A 884 -12.12 17.70 33.03
N PHE A 885 -11.67 16.46 32.83
CA PHE A 885 -11.14 15.96 31.58
C PHE A 885 -12.01 14.81 31.07
N TYR A 886 -12.54 14.97 29.87
CA TYR A 886 -13.46 14.04 29.25
C TYR A 886 -12.96 13.61 27.87
N MET A 887 -13.29 12.39 27.47
CA MET A 887 -12.87 11.80 26.21
C MET A 887 -14.10 11.33 25.43
N ASN A 888 -14.11 11.61 24.13
CA ASN A 888 -15.20 11.16 23.25
C ASN A 888 -15.34 9.64 23.26
N GLN A 889 -16.58 9.19 23.08
CA GLN A 889 -16.83 7.80 22.71
C GLN A 889 -16.34 7.59 21.28
N LEU A 890 -15.26 6.83 21.15
CA LEU A 890 -14.71 6.47 19.85
C LEU A 890 -15.64 5.47 19.15
N SER A 891 -15.99 5.75 17.90
CA SER A 891 -16.83 4.88 17.07
C SER A 891 -16.03 4.08 16.03
N TYR A 892 -14.76 4.41 15.85
CA TYR A 892 -13.78 3.74 14.99
C TYR A 892 -12.36 4.11 15.44
N GLY A 893 -11.35 3.53 14.77
CA GLY A 893 -9.95 3.83 15.01
C GLY A 893 -9.28 2.88 16.00
N TRP A 894 -7.97 3.04 16.16
CA TRP A 894 -7.13 2.08 16.85
C TRP A 894 -7.42 1.98 18.35
N ASN A 895 -7.73 3.11 18.99
CA ASN A 895 -7.90 3.17 20.45
C ASN A 895 -9.33 2.94 20.95
N ILE A 896 -10.22 2.42 20.09
CA ILE A 896 -11.64 2.27 20.38
C ILE A 896 -11.93 1.39 21.62
N LYS A 897 -11.04 0.47 21.97
CA LYS A 897 -11.19 -0.42 23.14
C LYS A 897 -10.47 0.08 24.37
N ASP A 898 -9.37 0.79 24.20
CA ASP A 898 -8.49 1.10 25.31
C ASP A 898 -9.08 2.15 26.24
N ILE A 899 -10.04 2.96 25.78
CA ILE A 899 -10.69 3.95 26.64
C ILE A 899 -12.03 3.46 27.23
N ARG A 900 -12.52 2.28 26.86
CA ARG A 900 -13.89 1.84 27.20
C ARG A 900 -14.10 1.57 28.68
N HIS A 901 -13.03 1.28 29.41
CA HIS A 901 -13.10 0.96 30.82
C HIS A 901 -13.17 2.24 31.69
N TYR A 902 -12.94 3.43 31.12
CA TYR A 902 -13.20 4.69 31.80
C TYR A 902 -14.73 4.91 31.94
N PRO A 903 -15.20 5.43 33.08
CA PRO A 903 -16.62 5.57 33.36
C PRO A 903 -17.30 6.51 32.37
N LEU A 904 -18.44 6.09 31.82
CA LEU A 904 -19.31 6.97 31.03
C LEU A 904 -20.07 7.90 31.95
N THR A 905 -20.11 9.19 31.61
CA THR A 905 -20.81 10.23 32.36
C THR A 905 -21.57 11.12 31.39
N GLU A 906 -22.77 11.54 31.78
CA GLU A 906 -23.54 12.53 31.03
C GLU A 906 -22.93 13.92 31.23
N LEU A 907 -22.72 14.64 30.14
CA LEU A 907 -22.19 15.99 30.14
C LEU A 907 -22.91 16.78 29.06
N VAL A 908 -23.51 17.90 29.45
CA VAL A 908 -24.16 18.83 28.50
C VAL A 908 -23.16 19.92 28.17
N ILE A 909 -22.56 19.82 26.98
CA ILE A 909 -21.67 20.85 26.44
C ILE A 909 -22.53 21.98 25.86
N ALA A 910 -22.34 23.20 26.35
CA ALA A 910 -22.95 24.39 25.77
C ALA A 910 -22.30 24.68 24.42
N ASP A 911 -20.97 24.88 24.39
CA ASP A 911 -20.20 25.02 23.14
C ASP A 911 -18.69 24.82 23.38
N LYS A 912 -17.89 24.85 22.30
CA LYS A 912 -16.45 25.12 22.39
C LYS A 912 -16.24 26.49 23.05
N LEU A 913 -15.26 26.60 23.93
CA LEU A 913 -14.90 27.87 24.57
C LEU A 913 -14.64 28.95 23.50
N GLY A 914 -15.38 30.06 23.58
CA GLY A 914 -15.33 31.17 22.64
C GLY A 914 -16.33 31.12 21.47
N GLY A 915 -16.94 29.96 21.19
CA GLY A 915 -17.77 29.74 19.99
C GLY A 915 -16.94 29.48 18.72
N PRO A 916 -17.55 29.39 17.53
CA PRO A 916 -16.84 29.21 16.27
C PRO A 916 -16.32 30.56 15.76
N PHE A 917 -15.12 30.56 15.18
CA PHE A 917 -14.67 31.67 14.33
C PHE A 917 -14.99 31.35 12.88
N ILE A 918 -15.73 32.22 12.20
CA ILE A 918 -16.05 32.08 10.77
C ILE A 918 -15.64 33.40 10.09
N PRO A 919 -14.65 33.39 9.18
CA PRO A 919 -14.05 34.61 8.61
C PRO A 919 -15.04 35.65 8.07
N ASP A 920 -16.12 35.20 7.45
CA ASP A 920 -17.10 36.07 6.78
C ASP A 920 -18.25 36.54 7.70
N ILE A 921 -18.23 36.18 8.98
CA ILE A 921 -19.29 36.52 9.94
C ILE A 921 -18.74 37.45 11.02
N ASP A 922 -19.30 38.64 11.13
CA ASP A 922 -18.96 39.58 12.20
C ASP A 922 -19.52 39.09 13.54
N ALA A 923 -18.65 38.50 14.35
CA ALA A 923 -18.97 37.97 15.68
C ALA A 923 -19.44 39.03 16.68
N GLU A 924 -19.22 40.33 16.41
CA GLU A 924 -19.69 41.45 17.25
C GLU A 924 -21.19 41.71 17.10
N GLN A 925 -21.83 41.23 16.03
CA GLN A 925 -23.28 41.36 15.81
C GLN A 925 -24.09 40.24 16.46
N ILE A 926 -23.41 39.26 17.05
CA ILE A 926 -24.02 38.07 17.64
C ILE A 926 -24.13 38.28 19.15
N ASP A 927 -25.30 38.71 19.62
CA ASP A 927 -25.58 38.87 21.05
C ASP A 927 -25.63 37.50 21.73
N MET A 928 -24.58 37.19 22.50
CA MET A 928 -24.44 35.92 23.23
C MET A 928 -25.39 35.82 24.44
N GLU A 929 -26.14 36.88 24.78
CA GLU A 929 -27.15 36.83 25.85
C GLU A 929 -28.53 36.39 25.35
N ASP A 930 -28.76 36.39 24.03
CA ASP A 930 -29.97 35.85 23.42
C ASP A 930 -29.90 34.31 23.29
N LEU A 931 -30.90 33.62 23.85
CA LEU A 931 -30.98 32.16 23.90
C LEU A 931 -31.16 31.54 22.51
N ASP A 932 -31.86 32.22 21.59
CA ASP A 932 -32.05 31.75 20.23
C ASP A 932 -30.77 31.93 19.41
N THR A 933 -30.06 33.03 19.62
CA THR A 933 -28.72 33.27 19.06
C THR A 933 -27.69 32.24 19.57
N CYS A 934 -27.68 31.89 20.87
CA CYS A 934 -26.80 30.84 21.40
C CYS A 934 -26.99 29.46 20.74
N LYS A 935 -28.25 29.07 20.48
CA LYS A 935 -28.54 27.80 19.77
C LYS A 935 -28.04 27.84 18.33
N GLN A 936 -28.17 28.98 17.66
CA GLN A 936 -27.64 29.17 16.30
C GLN A 936 -26.11 29.09 16.29
N ILE A 937 -25.42 29.72 17.25
CA ILE A 937 -23.96 29.62 17.39
C ILE A 937 -23.52 28.18 17.59
N GLN A 938 -24.15 27.46 18.53
CA GLN A 938 -23.80 26.06 18.79
C GLN A 938 -24.00 25.19 17.53
N GLU A 939 -25.08 25.43 16.79
CA GLU A 939 -25.35 24.73 15.54
C GLU A 939 -24.32 25.09 14.46
N LEU A 940 -23.90 26.36 14.37
CA LEU A 940 -22.79 26.77 13.52
C LEU A 940 -21.49 26.09 13.92
N THR A 941 -21.15 25.99 15.21
CA THR A 941 -19.95 25.27 15.66
C THR A 941 -20.03 23.79 15.24
N LYS A 942 -21.17 23.14 15.44
CA LYS A 942 -21.40 21.74 15.03
C LYS A 942 -21.26 21.54 13.52
N GLN A 943 -21.70 22.49 12.72
CA GLN A 943 -21.66 22.42 11.26
C GLN A 943 -20.27 22.75 10.70
N LYS A 944 -19.57 23.71 11.29
CA LYS A 944 -18.35 24.28 10.73
C LYS A 944 -17.07 23.65 11.31
N TYR A 945 -17.06 23.31 12.60
CA TYR A 945 -15.88 22.73 13.24
C TYR A 945 -15.93 21.20 13.23
N TYR A 946 -14.78 20.57 13.02
CA TYR A 946 -14.66 19.10 13.10
C TYR A 946 -14.56 18.62 14.57
N LEU A 947 -15.68 18.75 15.30
CA LEU A 947 -15.82 18.44 16.73
C LEU A 947 -16.97 17.46 16.96
N VAL A 948 -16.68 16.16 16.87
CA VAL A 948 -17.68 15.09 17.03
C VAL A 948 -18.34 15.12 18.41
N SER A 949 -17.62 15.60 19.41
CA SER A 949 -18.06 15.79 20.80
C SER A 949 -19.31 16.66 20.95
N LEU A 950 -19.52 17.67 20.11
CA LEU A 950 -20.66 18.59 20.27
C LEU A 950 -22.02 17.94 19.97
N ASN A 951 -22.02 16.78 19.31
CA ASN A 951 -23.21 15.99 19.00
C ASN A 951 -23.43 14.84 20.00
N GLN A 952 -22.67 14.80 21.10
CA GLN A 952 -22.72 13.75 22.11
C GLN A 952 -23.14 14.33 23.46
N ASN A 953 -23.83 13.52 24.26
CA ASN A 953 -24.21 13.84 25.63
C ASN A 953 -23.53 12.92 26.66
N GLN A 954 -22.75 11.93 26.22
CA GLN A 954 -22.09 10.95 27.06
C GLN A 954 -20.61 10.85 26.69
N PHE A 955 -19.75 10.97 27.68
CA PHE A 955 -18.31 10.98 27.52
C PHE A 955 -17.64 10.05 28.52
N HIS A 956 -16.48 9.51 28.18
CA HIS A 956 -15.62 8.84 29.15
C HIS A 956 -14.99 9.92 30.04
N LYS A 957 -15.26 9.88 31.34
CA LYS A 957 -14.61 10.75 32.31
C LYS A 957 -13.24 10.17 32.67
N PHE A 958 -12.18 10.97 32.57
CA PHE A 958 -10.85 10.56 32.97
C PHE A 958 -10.80 10.24 34.47
N ASP A 959 -10.09 9.17 34.81
CA ASP A 959 -9.81 8.74 36.18
C ASP A 959 -8.34 8.33 36.29
N SER A 960 -7.60 9.02 37.18
CA SER A 960 -6.18 8.76 37.39
C SER A 960 -5.90 7.39 38.00
N ALA A 961 -6.85 6.81 38.76
CA ALA A 961 -6.69 5.48 39.34
C ALA A 961 -6.69 4.39 38.26
N ILE A 962 -7.55 4.55 37.26
CA ILE A 962 -7.60 3.70 36.07
C ILE A 962 -6.31 3.81 35.27
N LEU A 963 -5.85 5.04 34.98
CA LEU A 963 -4.59 5.24 34.27
C LEU A 963 -3.40 4.62 35.03
N ALA A 964 -3.38 4.74 36.36
CA ALA A 964 -2.34 4.15 37.20
C ALA A 964 -2.32 2.62 37.17
N SER A 965 -3.46 1.95 36.95
CA SER A 965 -3.50 0.50 36.73
C SER A 965 -3.00 0.10 35.34
N ASP A 966 -3.23 0.93 34.33
CA ASP A 966 -2.90 0.63 32.93
C ASP A 966 -1.42 0.89 32.58
N ILE A 967 -0.73 1.75 33.34
CA ILE A 967 0.66 2.13 33.06
C ILE A 967 1.67 0.99 33.35
N LYS A 968 1.32 -0.03 34.14
CA LYS A 968 2.28 -1.01 34.66
C LYS A 968 2.25 -2.35 33.90
N PRO A 969 3.43 -2.94 33.54
CA PRO A 969 4.82 -2.51 33.75
C PRO A 969 5.52 -1.88 32.52
N GLU A 970 4.79 -1.50 31.46
CA GLU A 970 5.38 -1.30 30.13
C GLU A 970 5.98 0.10 29.90
N MET A 971 5.68 1.09 30.76
CA MET A 971 6.14 2.47 30.62
C MET A 971 6.91 2.95 31.85
N ILE A 972 8.09 3.55 31.63
CA ILE A 972 8.93 4.15 32.67
C ILE A 972 9.03 5.65 32.40
N ASP A 973 8.63 6.47 33.38
CA ASP A 973 8.88 7.93 33.36
C ASP A 973 10.39 8.18 33.64
N LYS A 974 11.04 8.95 32.77
CA LYS A 974 12.47 9.30 32.85
C LYS A 974 12.81 9.97 34.18
N ASP A 975 11.96 10.91 34.63
CA ASP A 975 12.21 11.65 35.87
C ASP A 975 12.04 10.73 37.08
N MET A 976 11.06 9.83 37.06
CA MET A 976 10.92 8.80 38.10
C MET A 976 12.09 7.81 38.12
N LEU A 977 12.64 7.45 36.96
CA LEU A 977 13.81 6.58 36.88
C LEU A 977 15.02 7.24 37.57
N ILE A 978 15.27 8.52 37.28
CA ILE A 978 16.35 9.30 37.90
C ILE A 978 16.09 9.45 39.39
N GLN A 979 14.88 9.85 39.82
CA GLN A 979 14.54 10.01 41.23
C GLN A 979 14.71 8.73 42.03
N ASN A 980 14.23 7.59 41.51
CA ASN A 980 14.38 6.29 42.17
C ASN A 980 15.85 5.87 42.24
N ALA A 981 16.62 6.10 41.18
CA ALA A 981 18.05 5.81 41.18
C ALA A 981 18.79 6.66 42.21
N VAL A 982 18.51 7.98 42.25
CA VAL A 982 19.07 8.91 43.24
C VAL A 982 18.68 8.50 44.65
N PHE A 983 17.40 8.23 44.94
CA PHE A 983 16.93 7.82 46.26
C PHE A 983 17.60 6.53 46.76
N LEU A 984 17.86 5.56 45.88
CA LEU A 984 18.54 4.32 46.24
C LEU A 984 20.04 4.53 46.52
N ILE A 985 20.68 5.43 45.76
CA ILE A 985 22.12 5.71 45.87
C ILE A 985 22.42 6.67 47.02
N ALA A 986 21.57 7.69 47.22
CA ALA A 986 21.71 8.74 48.24
C ALA A 986 21.82 8.19 49.67
N LYS A 987 21.23 7.00 49.91
CA LYS A 987 21.34 6.25 51.17
C LYS A 987 22.77 5.89 51.58
N TYR A 988 23.69 5.84 50.61
CA TYR A 988 25.07 5.38 50.82
C TYR A 988 26.11 6.35 50.27
N GLU A 989 25.73 7.30 49.40
CA GLU A 989 26.63 8.26 48.79
C GLU A 989 25.92 9.60 48.55
N THR A 990 26.50 10.69 49.06
CA THR A 990 25.91 12.03 48.98
C THR A 990 26.65 12.98 48.03
N LYS A 991 27.83 12.57 47.53
CA LYS A 991 28.59 13.38 46.55
C LYS A 991 27.98 13.26 45.16
N LEU A 992 27.49 14.39 44.63
CA LEU A 992 26.82 14.49 43.32
C LEU A 992 27.57 13.76 42.20
N ASP A 993 28.88 14.00 42.04
CA ASP A 993 29.68 13.37 40.98
C ASP A 993 29.64 11.83 41.02
N LYS A 994 29.63 11.25 42.21
CA LYS A 994 29.56 9.80 42.39
C LYS A 994 28.15 9.25 42.19
N VAL A 995 27.13 9.97 42.66
CA VAL A 995 25.72 9.64 42.40
C VAL A 995 25.48 9.62 40.89
N MET A 996 25.93 10.65 40.19
CA MET A 996 25.85 10.74 38.73
C MET A 996 26.55 9.57 38.05
N GLN A 997 27.79 9.25 38.42
CA GLN A 997 28.53 8.15 37.80
C GLN A 997 27.81 6.81 37.98
N LEU A 998 27.27 6.54 39.17
CA LEU A 998 26.51 5.32 39.44
C LEU A 998 25.20 5.23 38.64
N ILE A 999 24.51 6.36 38.44
CA ILE A 999 23.33 6.43 37.57
C ILE A 999 23.72 6.16 36.11
N ILE A 1000 24.79 6.80 35.63
CA ILE A 1000 25.31 6.60 34.27
C ILE A 1000 25.68 5.13 34.07
N ASP A 1001 26.45 4.52 34.98
CA ASP A 1001 26.90 3.14 34.85
C ASP A 1001 25.71 2.16 34.76
N LYS A 1002 24.61 2.46 35.46
CA LYS A 1002 23.43 1.60 35.54
C LYS A 1002 22.39 1.84 34.45
N HIS A 1003 22.21 3.10 34.03
CA HIS A 1003 21.06 3.54 33.21
C HIS A 1003 21.48 4.34 31.95
N ARG A 1004 22.75 4.25 31.52
CA ARG A 1004 23.24 4.99 30.35
C ARG A 1004 22.39 4.77 29.11
N LEU A 1005 22.00 3.52 28.83
CA LEU A 1005 21.27 3.18 27.60
C LEU A 1005 19.86 3.78 27.61
N GLU A 1006 19.20 3.74 28.75
CA GLU A 1006 17.84 4.24 28.96
C GLU A 1006 17.77 5.77 28.93
N LEU A 1007 18.80 6.44 29.44
CA LEU A 1007 18.79 7.90 29.62
C LEU A 1007 19.39 8.65 28.43
N ALA A 1008 20.40 8.09 27.73
CA ALA A 1008 21.13 8.81 26.69
C ALA A 1008 20.25 9.47 25.60
N PRO A 1009 19.13 8.86 25.12
CA PRO A 1009 18.30 9.48 24.08
C PRO A 1009 17.59 10.79 24.47
N PHE A 1010 17.56 11.16 25.75
CA PHE A 1010 16.89 12.38 26.23
C PHE A 1010 17.84 13.59 26.34
N TYR A 1011 19.13 13.41 26.08
CA TYR A 1011 20.17 14.42 26.31
C TYR A 1011 20.94 14.71 25.02
N GLN A 1012 21.41 15.96 24.87
CA GLN A 1012 22.05 16.44 23.64
C GLN A 1012 23.55 16.11 23.60
N ALA A 1013 24.18 15.95 24.77
CA ALA A 1013 25.55 15.55 24.93
C ALA A 1013 25.66 14.19 25.66
N SER A 1014 26.88 13.67 25.76
CA SER A 1014 27.17 12.55 26.66
C SER A 1014 26.73 12.91 28.09
N LEU A 1015 26.10 11.98 28.81
CA LEU A 1015 25.52 12.22 30.14
C LEU A 1015 26.50 12.90 31.11
N GLU A 1016 27.79 12.57 31.05
CA GLU A 1016 28.85 13.16 31.88
C GLU A 1016 29.02 14.66 31.70
N ARG A 1017 28.56 15.23 30.58
CA ARG A 1017 28.75 16.63 30.17
C ARG A 1017 27.45 17.36 29.88
N ASP A 1018 26.32 16.67 29.91
CA ASP A 1018 25.03 17.27 29.60
C ASP A 1018 24.50 18.07 30.80
N ALA A 1019 24.35 19.38 30.62
CA ALA A 1019 23.90 20.28 31.67
C ALA A 1019 22.50 19.96 32.17
N ASN A 1020 21.61 19.46 31.31
CA ASN A 1020 20.25 19.11 31.71
C ASN A 1020 20.24 17.82 32.55
N PHE A 1021 21.07 16.84 32.20
CA PHE A 1021 21.21 15.63 33.04
C PHE A 1021 21.74 15.97 34.43
N ILE A 1022 22.77 16.82 34.52
CA ILE A 1022 23.32 17.31 35.79
C ILE A 1022 22.23 17.98 36.63
N ASN A 1023 21.44 18.85 36.00
CA ASN A 1023 20.34 19.55 36.67
C ASN A 1023 19.24 18.59 37.15
N ASP A 1024 18.84 17.63 36.33
CA ASP A 1024 17.84 16.61 36.68
C ASP A 1024 18.29 15.79 37.91
N VAL A 1025 19.55 15.33 37.92
CA VAL A 1025 20.11 14.56 39.06
C VAL A 1025 20.21 15.42 40.31
N ASN A 1026 20.69 16.66 40.18
CA ASN A 1026 20.83 17.58 41.32
C ASN A 1026 19.45 17.91 41.93
N PHE A 1027 18.44 18.18 41.10
CA PHE A 1027 17.07 18.40 41.54
C PHE A 1027 16.49 17.18 42.27
N ALA A 1028 16.68 15.98 41.70
CA ALA A 1028 16.26 14.74 42.36
C ALA A 1028 16.98 14.50 43.69
N LEU A 1029 18.27 14.85 43.79
CA LEU A 1029 19.06 14.73 45.02
C LEU A 1029 18.56 15.67 46.10
N GLN A 1030 18.31 16.94 45.78
CA GLN A 1030 17.72 17.92 46.70
C GLN A 1030 16.38 17.44 47.27
N ASN A 1031 15.48 16.97 46.40
CA ASN A 1031 14.19 16.43 46.82
C ASN A 1031 14.32 15.22 47.76
N SER A 1032 15.32 14.35 47.53
CA SER A 1032 15.55 13.19 48.40
C SER A 1032 16.02 13.59 49.81
N LEU A 1033 16.87 14.61 49.90
CA LEU A 1033 17.39 15.14 51.17
C LEU A 1033 16.30 15.87 51.97
N ASP A 1034 15.46 16.63 51.28
CA ASP A 1034 14.32 17.33 51.90
C ASP A 1034 13.32 16.32 52.50
N PHE A 1035 13.07 15.21 51.80
CA PHE A 1035 12.20 14.14 52.27
C PHE A 1035 12.74 13.42 53.52
N GLU A 1036 14.05 13.19 53.61
CA GLU A 1036 14.67 12.64 54.82
C GLU A 1036 14.60 13.64 55.99
N SER A 1037 14.78 14.93 55.70
CA SER A 1037 14.70 15.98 56.73
C SER A 1037 13.29 16.18 57.31
N ALA A 1038 12.26 15.94 56.50
CA ALA A 1038 10.86 16.03 56.89
C ALA A 1038 10.37 14.80 57.68
N ASN A 1039 11.03 13.65 57.52
CA ASN A 1039 10.70 12.40 58.21
C ASN A 1039 11.62 12.08 59.39
N ASP A 1040 12.51 12.99 59.78
CA ASP A 1040 13.30 12.87 61.01
C ASP A 1040 12.40 13.13 62.24
N PRO A 1041 12.05 12.07 63.03
CA PRO A 1041 11.14 12.19 64.16
C PRO A 1041 11.68 13.08 65.30
N THR A 1042 12.95 13.51 65.23
CA THR A 1042 13.53 14.41 66.23
C THR A 1042 13.26 15.90 65.97
N LYS A 1043 12.76 16.28 64.78
CA LYS A 1043 12.47 17.68 64.40
C LYS A 1043 11.00 18.10 64.50
N GLU A 1044 10.11 17.22 64.96
CA GLU A 1044 8.65 17.44 64.97
C GLU A 1044 8.14 18.48 65.99
N LYS A 1045 9.01 19.24 66.67
CA LYS A 1045 8.60 20.17 67.74
C LYS A 1045 8.60 21.66 67.43
N ASN A 1046 9.03 22.13 66.25
CA ASN A 1046 9.19 23.58 66.01
C ASN A 1046 8.80 24.09 64.60
N LEU A 1047 7.71 23.62 63.99
CA LEU A 1047 7.18 24.23 62.76
C LEU A 1047 5.72 24.68 62.94
N SER A 1048 5.55 25.79 63.65
CA SER A 1048 4.35 26.63 63.58
C SER A 1048 4.73 27.99 62.98
N GLY A 1049 4.84 28.03 61.67
CA GLY A 1049 5.13 29.24 60.93
C GLY A 1049 4.88 29.00 59.45
N LYS A 1050 3.91 29.73 58.88
CA LYS A 1050 3.51 29.67 57.46
C LYS A 1050 4.74 29.58 56.56
N SER A 1051 5.00 28.40 56.00
CA SER A 1051 5.97 28.23 54.92
C SER A 1051 5.24 28.31 53.57
N ASN A 1052 5.90 28.95 52.60
CA ASN A 1052 5.56 28.94 51.18
C ASN A 1052 5.73 27.50 50.63
N MET A 1053 4.76 26.63 50.91
CA MET A 1053 4.72 25.23 50.47
C MET A 1053 3.81 25.01 49.24
N ASP A 1054 3.51 26.05 48.47
CA ASP A 1054 2.69 25.94 47.25
C ASP A 1054 3.47 25.42 46.02
N SER A 1055 4.78 25.17 46.14
CA SER A 1055 5.60 24.61 45.05
C SER A 1055 5.90 23.10 45.16
N LEU A 1056 5.34 22.39 46.15
CA LEU A 1056 5.56 20.95 46.39
C LEU A 1056 4.42 20.05 45.88
N GLY A 1057 3.58 20.54 44.98
CA GLY A 1057 2.43 19.82 44.42
C GLY A 1057 2.73 18.64 43.49
N PHE A 1058 3.98 18.15 43.43
CA PHE A 1058 4.31 16.96 42.66
C PHE A 1058 4.28 15.74 43.59
N PHE A 1059 3.22 14.93 43.45
CA PHE A 1059 3.01 13.60 44.02
C PHE A 1059 2.46 13.53 45.45
N SER A 1060 1.13 13.65 45.59
CA SER A 1060 0.42 12.89 46.62
C SER A 1060 0.18 11.46 46.10
N SER A 1061 0.99 10.50 46.53
CA SER A 1061 0.61 9.09 46.48
C SER A 1061 -0.74 8.90 47.19
N PRO A 1062 -1.63 7.97 46.78
CA PRO A 1062 -2.76 7.59 47.61
C PRO A 1062 -2.22 7.15 48.96
N LYS A 1063 -2.70 7.76 50.05
CA LYS A 1063 -2.40 7.28 51.40
C LYS A 1063 -3.10 5.93 51.57
N PHE A 1064 -2.40 4.84 51.25
CA PHE A 1064 -2.88 3.49 51.56
C PHE A 1064 -3.11 3.40 53.07
N THR A 1065 -4.33 3.05 53.46
CA THR A 1065 -4.65 2.82 54.88
C THR A 1065 -3.93 1.55 55.35
N LYS A 1066 -3.67 1.44 56.65
CA LYS A 1066 -3.04 0.25 57.26
C LYS A 1066 -3.77 -1.06 56.93
N GLU A 1067 -5.05 -0.99 56.55
CA GLU A 1067 -5.87 -2.14 56.15
C GLU A 1067 -5.60 -2.61 54.70
N GLU A 1068 -5.22 -1.72 53.78
CA GLU A 1068 -4.90 -2.10 52.39
C GLU A 1068 -3.53 -2.78 52.27
N ASN A 1069 -2.55 -2.36 53.10
CA ASN A 1069 -1.26 -3.05 53.19
C ASN A 1069 -1.38 -4.45 53.82
N TYR A 1070 -2.42 -4.69 54.63
CA TYR A 1070 -2.72 -6.01 55.20
C TYR A 1070 -3.29 -6.98 54.14
N LEU A 1071 -4.09 -6.47 53.20
CA LEU A 1071 -4.65 -7.24 52.08
C LEU A 1071 -3.63 -7.61 51.00
N ILE A 1072 -2.60 -6.78 50.79
CA ILE A 1072 -1.49 -7.07 49.86
C ILE A 1072 -0.55 -8.12 50.46
N ALA A 1073 -0.32 -8.11 51.78
CA ALA A 1073 0.51 -9.11 52.45
C ALA A 1073 -0.13 -10.52 52.45
N HIS A 1074 -1.46 -10.64 52.50
CA HIS A 1074 -2.16 -11.94 52.47
C HIS A 1074 -2.43 -12.51 51.07
N ARG A 1075 -2.06 -11.82 49.98
CA ARG A 1075 -2.11 -12.41 48.63
C ARG A 1075 -1.05 -13.51 48.41
N HIS A 1076 0.03 -13.52 49.20
CA HIS A 1076 1.05 -14.57 49.10
C HIS A 1076 0.61 -15.92 49.71
N ASP A 1077 -0.40 -15.95 50.58
CA ASP A 1077 -0.91 -17.19 51.18
C ASP A 1077 -2.00 -17.89 50.33
N ASN A 1078 -2.69 -17.14 49.45
CA ASN A 1078 -3.74 -17.69 48.58
C ASN A 1078 -3.19 -18.45 47.36
N GLU A 1079 -1.95 -18.20 46.93
CA GLU A 1079 -1.31 -18.97 45.85
C GLU A 1079 -0.97 -20.41 46.29
N GLN A 1080 -0.75 -20.66 47.59
CA GLN A 1080 -0.59 -22.03 48.12
C GLN A 1080 -1.92 -22.78 48.23
N ALA A 1081 -3.03 -22.08 48.50
CA ALA A 1081 -4.37 -22.68 48.55
C ALA A 1081 -4.87 -23.10 47.15
N GLN A 1082 -4.60 -22.28 46.12
CA GLN A 1082 -4.94 -22.60 44.73
C GLN A 1082 -4.17 -23.83 44.22
N HIS A 1083 -2.88 -23.96 44.58
CA HIS A 1083 -2.05 -25.10 44.19
C HIS A 1083 -2.46 -26.42 44.88
N GLN A 1084 -3.05 -26.36 46.09
CA GLN A 1084 -3.66 -27.54 46.73
C GLN A 1084 -5.04 -27.90 46.14
N TYR A 1085 -5.81 -26.91 45.65
CA TYR A 1085 -7.11 -27.14 45.02
C TYR A 1085 -6.97 -27.86 43.66
N ASP A 1086 -5.98 -27.47 42.85
CA ASP A 1086 -5.70 -28.08 41.54
C ASP A 1086 -5.16 -29.52 41.67
N LYS A 1087 -4.42 -29.83 42.75
CA LYS A 1087 -4.01 -31.21 43.07
C LYS A 1087 -5.18 -32.12 43.47
N ARG A 1088 -6.24 -31.57 44.07
CA ARG A 1088 -7.45 -32.32 44.45
C ARG A 1088 -8.37 -32.59 43.25
N PHE A 1089 -8.48 -31.64 42.32
CA PHE A 1089 -9.28 -31.82 41.10
C PHE A 1089 -8.63 -32.77 40.07
N GLY A 1090 -7.30 -32.78 39.97
CA GLY A 1090 -6.56 -33.73 39.12
C GLY A 1090 -6.67 -35.20 39.54
N LEU A 1091 -7.11 -35.49 40.77
CA LEU A 1091 -7.30 -36.84 41.30
C LEU A 1091 -8.72 -37.41 41.08
N ILE A 1092 -9.70 -36.56 40.76
CA ILE A 1092 -11.10 -36.98 40.54
C ILE A 1092 -11.37 -37.36 39.07
N ILE A 1093 -10.57 -36.87 38.12
CA ILE A 1093 -10.75 -37.16 36.68
C ILE A 1093 -10.07 -38.48 36.23
N ARG A 1094 -9.36 -39.19 37.13
CA ARG A 1094 -8.75 -40.51 36.84
C ARG A 1094 -9.59 -41.72 37.30
N LYS A 1095 -10.86 -41.53 37.67
CA LYS A 1095 -11.78 -42.62 38.06
C LYS A 1095 -13.22 -42.46 37.51
N SER A 1096 -13.35 -41.94 36.30
CA SER A 1096 -14.58 -41.96 35.50
C SER A 1096 -14.28 -42.39 34.08
#